data_AF-A0A8X6Y5I9-F1
#
_entry.id   AF-A0A8X6Y5I9-F1
#
_cell.length_a   1.000
_cell.length_b   1.000
_cell.length_c   1.000
_cell.angle_alpha   90.00
_cell.angle_beta   90.00
_cell.angle_gamma   90.00
#
_symmetry.space_group_name_H-M   'P 1'
#
loop_
_entity.id
_entity.type
_entity.pdbx_description
1 polymer ?
#
loop_
_entity_poly.entity_id
_entity_poly.type
_entity_poly.pdbx_seq_one_letter_code
_entity_poly.pdbx_strand_id
1 'polypeptide(L)'
;MTINQQINKNITKEEYFNNNGKGFNSPHVIEVKDLNIKVEVYSHNLRASKIATIENEVKETAINFKDAFGLERGSSEQTFKIYMFDDKDDYTHLGGSKHFGSYLGDEGGKCYYKGEAGVFAEMYVYQQGGVHNLQHEFAHGLTYLAAGGKEGNKIPTVLMEGIADYFEHHSDHKFNSQGSSIDKTEAANLDLDKILSLEYSKDSEANSLVYKTGHALIMYLQEKDPSLLRDYLDALRQGDSHKSEDFLSQIRGHNDTFKGWLAENDTETAMEHLNALQVTKGDFIATGQEIVGGEIKNISYYKANIETIDGENVGSFSSVEHVAFYDVARAINRATNDTLDISKEYHFLKVIKTSDGQDKLTYSDQQGNEYQNSQEYKNQAFRMLSKYDENLKKAYDDALKNLDEQRQMEYPKINKEYNEGKISYEEYSDKYYSIPSHYKELEKALLDKMINTGLKQVKETKNIDVEKMLEEMVNIDPNLIRGTHIDLQEGKIFSMQAHGQGDMGALSIYDGNTKLGELSSESGFFKQVEGQTKETFVFEDILHNLNVSYEGGAYMAVTKENGHYKASLIDGRTVERDEYFDEAHLHENELLHPSTCHIQKDLDSLLLRGTKILNHQDSEHAQYSDEQRESGVIVEKGKLLDNKGTDRTDDDVYEAVVKQGGENLHAFKNMGFYISEKGGLFIHDHGANVRFQLPESVTHLKLVEKDGQYKLAPSDSEGREYSSIPDEYRYIDPIFAHEYEKKEYSHKHVNIGLINLEKYGSGKLFAIKHDPNDYHIQRNSSGEIVRIKDQAYFTKVKLFDGDTDEEIGMLSNNFHNFKGKIFFSADYNYSYNDFLASVSPQVEIENMENGSKKITFDQGDGDIGDTNRGYTDYQRIFTKEKQTESPKGQVSETKTEVHSATNIVAEEKTASNDNSEMQSDQPQIPTRAKRSAPVEEKEQEQVVLKDTILKIEKSYDRDVEGKHKANVTIDYNDVKALYDRAEGEDKGSVLKFWHKLAESGYKIGALPEDKYYFEKGKFVIHDSGTKKLILLPEDKVSIKIMKDGDSDSYSLAITNDNGKVISSVSKIDNLNYELLSDSSHFNLEKDNIALSDQHNEYNLYLENGFVKMFDCPSNYAYHDHNSDYIYS
;
A
#
# COMPACT_ATOMS: atom_id res chain seq x y z
N MET A 1 -18.14 -10.48 25.09
CA MET A 1 -18.45 -11.91 25.33
C MET A 1 -17.49 -12.74 24.48
N THR A 2 -17.10 -13.93 24.91
CA THR A 2 -16.18 -14.78 24.15
C THR A 2 -16.90 -15.37 22.93
N ILE A 3 -16.48 -15.01 21.72
CA ILE A 3 -16.94 -15.66 20.49
C ILE A 3 -16.29 -17.06 20.42
N ASN A 4 -17.03 -18.03 19.90
CA ASN A 4 -16.91 -19.41 20.34
C ASN A 4 -16.14 -20.28 19.33
N GLN A 5 -14.97 -20.81 19.73
CA GLN A 5 -14.15 -21.77 18.94
C GLN A 5 -14.79 -23.18 18.87
N GLN A 6 -16.09 -23.26 18.56
CA GLN A 6 -16.90 -24.47 18.77
C GLN A 6 -17.77 -24.93 17.59
N ILE A 7 -17.93 -24.17 16.51
CA ILE A 7 -18.84 -24.59 15.42
C ILE A 7 -18.16 -25.67 14.56
N ASN A 8 -16.97 -25.41 14.01
CA ASN A 8 -16.25 -26.36 13.17
C ASN A 8 -15.25 -27.25 13.91
N LYS A 9 -15.77 -28.31 14.57
CA LYS A 9 -14.99 -29.48 15.01
C LYS A 9 -15.50 -30.82 14.45
N ASN A 10 -16.44 -30.77 13.50
CA ASN A 10 -17.23 -31.96 13.11
C ASN A 10 -17.05 -32.44 11.66
N ILE A 11 -16.52 -31.62 10.75
CA ILE A 11 -16.29 -32.05 9.35
C ILE A 11 -15.25 -33.18 9.30
N THR A 12 -15.56 -34.28 8.59
CA THR A 12 -14.62 -35.40 8.43
C THR A 12 -13.72 -35.26 7.20
N LYS A 13 -12.66 -36.06 7.16
CA LYS A 13 -11.76 -36.20 6.00
C LYS A 13 -12.55 -36.51 4.71
N GLU A 14 -13.56 -37.36 4.80
CA GLU A 14 -14.40 -37.79 3.68
C GLU A 14 -15.43 -36.75 3.23
N GLU A 15 -15.86 -35.86 4.14
CA GLU A 15 -16.78 -34.77 3.82
C GLU A 15 -16.07 -33.60 3.13
N TYR A 16 -14.84 -33.29 3.56
CA TYR A 16 -14.00 -32.27 2.93
C TYR A 16 -13.47 -32.73 1.56
N PHE A 17 -12.82 -33.90 1.47
CA PHE A 17 -12.27 -34.41 0.21
C PHE A 17 -13.35 -35.04 -0.70
N ASN A 18 -14.37 -34.25 -1.06
CA ASN A 18 -15.54 -34.70 -1.81
C ASN A 18 -15.33 -34.75 -3.34
N ASN A 19 -14.11 -34.47 -3.84
CA ASN A 19 -13.69 -34.58 -5.23
C ASN A 19 -14.60 -33.78 -6.21
N ASN A 20 -14.75 -32.48 -5.95
CA ASN A 20 -15.66 -31.58 -6.68
C ASN A 20 -17.11 -32.13 -6.72
N GLY A 21 -17.63 -32.59 -5.57
CA GLY A 21 -18.97 -33.15 -5.44
C GLY A 21 -19.18 -34.58 -5.97
N LYS A 22 -18.14 -35.25 -6.48
CA LYS A 22 -18.20 -36.66 -6.95
C LYS A 22 -18.21 -37.68 -5.80
N GLY A 23 -17.96 -37.23 -4.57
CA GLY A 23 -17.84 -38.04 -3.35
C GLY A 23 -16.43 -38.60 -3.14
N PHE A 24 -16.07 -38.83 -1.88
CA PHE A 24 -14.74 -39.31 -1.46
C PHE A 24 -14.26 -40.57 -2.19
N ASN A 25 -15.16 -41.51 -2.49
CA ASN A 25 -14.84 -42.77 -3.19
C ASN A 25 -14.56 -42.61 -4.70
N SER A 26 -14.53 -41.37 -5.20
CA SER A 26 -14.31 -41.00 -6.61
C SER A 26 -13.07 -40.09 -6.80
N PRO A 27 -11.88 -40.45 -6.28
CA PRO A 27 -10.67 -39.64 -6.46
C PRO A 27 -10.26 -39.55 -7.93
N HIS A 28 -9.42 -38.57 -8.28
CA HIS A 28 -8.70 -38.61 -9.57
C HIS A 28 -7.59 -39.67 -9.50
N VAL A 29 -7.29 -40.32 -10.63
CA VAL A 29 -6.39 -41.49 -10.65
C VAL A 29 -5.33 -41.35 -11.73
N ILE A 30 -4.06 -41.45 -11.33
CA ILE A 30 -2.89 -41.29 -12.19
C ILE A 30 -2.11 -42.62 -12.26
N GLU A 31 -1.86 -43.13 -13.45
CA GLU A 31 -1.20 -44.44 -13.67
C GLU A 31 0.30 -44.29 -13.98
N VAL A 32 1.16 -44.58 -13.00
CA VAL A 32 2.63 -44.64 -13.17
C VAL A 32 3.04 -46.07 -13.55
N LYS A 33 2.81 -46.39 -14.82
CA LYS A 33 2.90 -47.75 -15.40
C LYS A 33 4.27 -48.39 -15.27
N ASP A 34 5.34 -47.60 -15.37
CA ASP A 34 6.74 -48.04 -15.29
C ASP A 34 7.11 -48.60 -13.92
N LEU A 35 6.60 -48.00 -12.84
CA LEU A 35 6.81 -48.48 -11.47
C LEU A 35 5.73 -49.46 -10.99
N ASN A 36 4.62 -49.57 -11.72
CA ASN A 36 3.39 -50.26 -11.32
C ASN A 36 2.71 -49.58 -10.10
N ILE A 37 2.74 -48.24 -10.08
CA ILE A 37 2.12 -47.40 -9.04
C ILE A 37 0.85 -46.77 -9.60
N LYS A 38 -0.19 -46.71 -8.77
CA LYS A 38 -1.42 -45.97 -8.99
C LYS A 38 -1.49 -44.85 -7.94
N VAL A 39 -1.65 -43.60 -8.36
CA VAL A 39 -1.79 -42.46 -7.45
C VAL A 39 -3.26 -42.04 -7.40
N GLU A 40 -3.84 -41.98 -6.21
CA GLU A 40 -5.21 -41.54 -5.95
C GLU A 40 -5.19 -40.12 -5.34
N VAL A 41 -5.67 -39.13 -6.09
CA VAL A 41 -5.71 -37.72 -5.66
C VAL A 41 -7.11 -37.40 -5.11
N TYR A 42 -7.14 -37.00 -3.85
CA TYR A 42 -8.30 -36.61 -3.09
C TYR A 42 -8.28 -35.09 -2.88
N SER A 43 -9.35 -34.40 -3.29
CA SER A 43 -9.44 -32.94 -3.26
C SER A 43 -10.81 -32.47 -2.78
N HIS A 44 -10.89 -31.23 -2.29
CA HIS A 44 -12.18 -30.56 -2.13
C HIS A 44 -12.57 -29.87 -3.44
N ASN A 45 -11.79 -28.87 -3.87
CA ASN A 45 -12.04 -28.10 -5.09
C ASN A 45 -10.78 -28.00 -5.98
N LEU A 46 -10.60 -28.93 -6.91
CA LEU A 46 -9.47 -28.98 -7.85
C LEU A 46 -9.92 -28.69 -9.29
N ARG A 47 -9.35 -27.66 -9.93
CA ARG A 47 -9.66 -27.30 -11.33
C ARG A 47 -9.13 -28.35 -12.32
N ALA A 48 -9.80 -28.47 -13.47
CA ALA A 48 -9.41 -29.42 -14.52
C ALA A 48 -8.08 -29.07 -15.20
N SER A 49 -7.68 -27.79 -15.22
CA SER A 49 -6.36 -27.32 -15.68
C SER A 49 -5.24 -27.92 -14.83
N LYS A 50 -5.26 -27.66 -13.51
CA LYS A 50 -4.28 -28.16 -12.54
C LYS A 50 -4.11 -29.68 -12.52
N ILE A 51 -5.15 -30.45 -12.88
CA ILE A 51 -5.04 -31.91 -12.97
C ILE A 51 -3.94 -32.31 -13.95
N ALA A 52 -3.75 -31.58 -15.06
CA ALA A 52 -2.69 -31.86 -16.03
C ALA A 52 -1.28 -31.62 -15.45
N THR A 53 -1.10 -30.54 -14.68
CA THR A 53 0.18 -30.20 -14.01
C THR A 53 0.55 -31.27 -12.97
N ILE A 54 -0.38 -31.58 -12.06
CA ILE A 54 -0.24 -32.66 -11.06
C ILE A 54 0.06 -34.00 -11.76
N GLU A 55 -0.59 -34.27 -12.88
CA GLU A 55 -0.34 -35.47 -13.69
C GLU A 55 1.02 -35.49 -14.39
N ASN A 56 1.66 -34.35 -14.61
CA ASN A 56 2.99 -34.28 -15.18
C ASN A 56 4.05 -34.42 -14.07
N GLU A 57 3.98 -33.57 -13.03
CA GLU A 57 4.90 -33.58 -11.87
C GLU A 57 5.03 -34.98 -11.24
N VAL A 58 3.90 -35.68 -11.03
CA VAL A 58 3.86 -37.05 -10.47
C VAL A 58 4.51 -38.08 -11.41
N LYS A 59 4.35 -37.94 -12.74
CA LYS A 59 4.96 -38.87 -13.71
C LYS A 59 6.45 -38.59 -13.87
N GLU A 60 6.82 -37.32 -13.96
CA GLU A 60 8.20 -36.85 -14.07
C GLU A 60 9.01 -37.25 -12.84
N THR A 61 8.55 -36.90 -11.64
CA THR A 61 9.21 -37.28 -10.38
C THR A 61 9.38 -38.79 -10.27
N ALA A 62 8.38 -39.58 -10.69
CA ALA A 62 8.51 -41.03 -10.73
C ALA A 62 9.54 -41.56 -11.76
N ILE A 63 9.70 -40.90 -12.91
CA ILE A 63 10.68 -41.25 -13.94
C ILE A 63 12.09 -40.86 -13.48
N ASN A 64 12.27 -39.63 -13.00
CA ASN A 64 13.55 -39.10 -12.54
C ASN A 64 14.05 -39.88 -11.31
N PHE A 65 13.16 -40.23 -10.37
CA PHE A 65 13.47 -41.13 -9.25
C PHE A 65 13.85 -42.54 -9.72
N LYS A 66 13.09 -43.11 -10.67
CA LYS A 66 13.38 -44.43 -11.23
C LYS A 66 14.75 -44.49 -11.87
N ASP A 67 15.14 -43.46 -12.60
CA ASP A 67 16.38 -43.46 -13.39
C ASP A 67 17.60 -43.07 -12.53
N ALA A 68 17.45 -42.18 -11.54
CA ALA A 68 18.50 -41.86 -10.55
C ALA A 68 18.73 -42.98 -9.51
N PHE A 69 17.67 -43.60 -9.00
CA PHE A 69 17.71 -44.59 -7.92
C PHE A 69 17.35 -46.02 -8.34
N GLY A 70 17.32 -46.31 -9.64
CA GLY A 70 17.17 -47.67 -10.19
C GLY A 70 15.92 -48.42 -9.73
N LEU A 71 14.82 -47.70 -9.43
CA LEU A 71 13.65 -48.26 -8.76
C LEU A 71 12.92 -49.29 -9.64
N GLU A 72 13.03 -50.57 -9.28
CA GLU A 72 12.44 -51.67 -10.05
C GLU A 72 10.91 -51.68 -10.03
N ARG A 73 10.30 -52.02 -11.17
CA ARG A 73 8.85 -52.17 -11.34
C ARG A 73 8.25 -53.20 -10.37
N GLY A 74 7.28 -52.78 -9.56
CA GLY A 74 6.63 -53.61 -8.55
C GLY A 74 5.91 -54.84 -9.14
N SER A 75 6.09 -56.01 -8.52
CA SER A 75 5.45 -57.27 -8.94
C SER A 75 3.92 -57.32 -8.71
N SER A 76 3.40 -56.40 -7.91
CA SER A 76 1.98 -56.09 -7.75
C SER A 76 1.76 -54.59 -7.88
N GLU A 77 0.56 -54.16 -8.23
CA GLU A 77 0.19 -52.74 -8.17
C GLU A 77 0.28 -52.22 -6.73
N GLN A 78 0.75 -50.98 -6.57
CA GLN A 78 0.83 -50.30 -5.28
C GLN A 78 0.14 -48.93 -5.36
N THR A 79 -0.67 -48.59 -4.35
CA THR A 79 -1.38 -47.31 -4.30
C THR A 79 -0.59 -46.29 -3.48
N PHE A 80 -0.43 -45.08 -4.01
CA PHE A 80 -0.09 -43.87 -3.26
C PHE A 80 -1.34 -42.98 -3.16
N LYS A 81 -1.50 -42.21 -2.08
CA LYS A 81 -2.65 -41.33 -1.89
C LYS A 81 -2.20 -39.90 -1.63
N ILE A 82 -2.77 -38.94 -2.34
CA ILE A 82 -2.53 -37.50 -2.17
C ILE A 82 -3.80 -36.89 -1.59
N TYR A 83 -3.71 -36.25 -0.42
CA TYR A 83 -4.78 -35.47 0.19
C TYR A 83 -4.45 -33.99 0.07
N MET A 84 -5.09 -33.32 -0.88
CA MET A 84 -4.75 -31.97 -1.30
C MET A 84 -5.80 -30.97 -0.81
N PHE A 85 -5.43 -30.16 0.19
CA PHE A 85 -6.28 -29.10 0.73
C PHE A 85 -6.35 -27.89 -0.23
N ASP A 86 -7.41 -27.08 -0.10
CA ASP A 86 -7.62 -25.90 -0.93
C ASP A 86 -6.65 -24.73 -0.60
N ASP A 87 -6.06 -24.69 0.60
CA ASP A 87 -5.02 -23.74 1.01
C ASP A 87 -4.27 -24.20 2.29
N LYS A 88 -3.27 -23.41 2.71
CA LYS A 88 -2.47 -23.68 3.92
C LYS A 88 -3.25 -23.61 5.24
N ASP A 89 -4.24 -22.73 5.37
CA ASP A 89 -5.03 -22.61 6.60
C ASP A 89 -5.86 -23.88 6.80
N ASP A 90 -6.49 -24.37 5.73
CA ASP A 90 -7.21 -25.64 5.72
C ASP A 90 -6.27 -26.81 6.11
N TYR A 91 -5.05 -26.85 5.54
CA TYR A 91 -4.02 -27.83 5.87
C TYR A 91 -3.65 -27.82 7.37
N THR A 92 -3.23 -26.66 7.90
CA THR A 92 -2.82 -26.53 9.31
C THR A 92 -4.00 -26.78 10.26
N HIS A 93 -5.18 -26.21 10.00
CA HIS A 93 -6.28 -26.21 10.97
C HIS A 93 -7.19 -27.45 10.88
N LEU A 94 -7.55 -27.91 9.67
CA LEU A 94 -8.33 -29.14 9.51
C LEU A 94 -7.42 -30.37 9.60
N GLY A 95 -6.28 -30.36 8.91
CA GLY A 95 -5.29 -31.45 8.95
C GLY A 95 -4.58 -31.59 10.30
N GLY A 96 -4.41 -30.51 11.05
CA GLY A 96 -3.98 -30.54 12.46
C GLY A 96 -5.04 -31.09 13.43
N SER A 97 -6.30 -31.22 12.99
CA SER A 97 -7.39 -31.68 13.85
C SER A 97 -7.34 -33.18 14.14
N LYS A 98 -7.87 -33.56 15.31
CA LYS A 98 -8.07 -34.97 15.69
C LYS A 98 -9.10 -35.72 14.82
N HIS A 99 -9.85 -35.00 13.99
CA HIS A 99 -10.91 -35.58 13.15
C HIS A 99 -10.40 -35.98 11.76
N PHE A 100 -9.33 -35.34 11.28
CA PHE A 100 -8.57 -35.78 10.11
C PHE A 100 -7.51 -36.82 10.51
N GLY A 101 -7.03 -36.78 11.75
CA GLY A 101 -6.12 -37.78 12.32
C GLY A 101 -4.66 -37.68 11.86
N SER A 102 -4.37 -36.70 11.00
CA SER A 102 -3.09 -36.44 10.37
C SER A 102 -2.12 -35.61 11.23
N TYR A 103 -2.61 -34.80 12.19
CA TYR A 103 -1.76 -33.98 13.09
C TYR A 103 -0.71 -33.16 12.33
N LEU A 104 -1.18 -32.42 11.32
CA LEU A 104 -0.38 -31.46 10.55
C LEU A 104 -0.16 -30.17 11.37
N GLY A 105 0.96 -29.50 11.11
CA GLY A 105 1.29 -28.16 11.60
C GLY A 105 1.53 -27.19 10.43
N ASP A 106 2.51 -26.29 10.59
CA ASP A 106 2.82 -25.24 9.61
C ASP A 106 3.81 -25.68 8.49
N GLU A 107 4.18 -26.96 8.45
CA GLU A 107 5.02 -27.57 7.41
C GLU A 107 4.45 -27.41 5.97
N GLY A 108 5.32 -27.54 4.95
CA GLY A 108 4.95 -27.41 3.53
C GLY A 108 4.09 -28.57 3.00
N GLY A 109 4.36 -29.78 3.49
CA GLY A 109 3.61 -30.99 3.20
C GLY A 109 3.92 -32.06 4.25
N LYS A 110 3.35 -33.27 4.08
CA LYS A 110 3.66 -34.41 4.96
C LYS A 110 3.33 -35.78 4.40
N CYS A 111 4.34 -36.57 4.08
CA CYS A 111 4.23 -37.96 3.67
C CYS A 111 4.29 -38.92 4.88
N TYR A 112 3.35 -39.86 4.90
CA TYR A 112 3.23 -40.93 5.88
C TYR A 112 3.31 -42.29 5.21
N TYR A 113 4.36 -43.06 5.53
CA TYR A 113 4.37 -44.49 5.24
C TYR A 113 3.21 -45.21 5.93
N LYS A 114 2.58 -46.15 5.22
CA LYS A 114 1.47 -46.99 5.70
C LYS A 114 1.86 -48.46 5.76
N GLY A 115 2.54 -48.97 4.73
CA GLY A 115 2.87 -50.39 4.62
C GLY A 115 1.65 -51.33 4.59
N GLU A 116 0.48 -50.81 4.21
CA GLU A 116 -0.75 -51.59 4.11
C GLU A 116 -0.79 -52.40 2.80
N ALA A 117 -1.62 -53.45 2.77
CA ALA A 117 -1.69 -54.37 1.64
C ALA A 117 -2.30 -53.69 0.39
N GLY A 118 -1.44 -53.08 -0.42
CA GLY A 118 -1.80 -52.34 -1.64
C GLY A 118 -1.80 -50.81 -1.48
N VAL A 119 -1.43 -50.27 -0.31
CA VAL A 119 -1.22 -48.82 -0.08
C VAL A 119 0.10 -48.64 0.67
N PHE A 120 1.14 -48.13 0.00
CA PHE A 120 2.47 -48.03 0.62
C PHE A 120 2.64 -46.77 1.44
N ALA A 121 2.12 -45.63 0.98
CA ALA A 121 2.15 -44.36 1.68
C ALA A 121 0.96 -43.46 1.27
N GLU A 122 0.66 -42.46 2.11
CA GLU A 122 -0.18 -41.31 1.77
C GLU A 122 0.56 -40.01 2.09
N MET A 123 0.25 -38.92 1.41
CA MET A 123 0.74 -37.59 1.78
C MET A 123 -0.39 -36.57 1.88
N TYR A 124 -0.11 -35.49 2.60
CA TYR A 124 -0.96 -34.31 2.72
C TYR A 124 -0.18 -33.12 2.17
N VAL A 125 -0.83 -32.31 1.33
CA VAL A 125 -0.28 -31.12 0.66
C VAL A 125 -1.41 -30.10 0.46
N TYR A 126 -1.11 -28.88 -0.01
CA TYR A 126 -2.12 -27.86 -0.29
C TYR A 126 -1.90 -27.17 -1.64
N GLN A 127 -2.99 -26.65 -2.20
CA GLN A 127 -2.94 -25.78 -3.38
C GLN A 127 -2.27 -24.45 -3.02
N GLN A 128 -1.32 -24.03 -3.85
CA GLN A 128 -0.57 -22.80 -3.66
C GLN A 128 -0.04 -22.32 -5.02
N GLY A 129 -0.93 -21.82 -5.89
CA GLY A 129 -0.62 -21.62 -7.31
C GLY A 129 -0.62 -22.97 -8.04
N GLY A 130 0.48 -23.71 -7.91
CA GLY A 130 0.53 -25.15 -8.17
C GLY A 130 -0.04 -25.97 -7.01
N VAL A 131 0.69 -27.02 -6.61
CA VAL A 131 0.50 -27.78 -5.37
C VAL A 131 1.82 -27.78 -4.61
N HIS A 132 1.86 -27.19 -3.42
CA HIS A 132 3.11 -26.98 -2.68
C HIS A 132 3.74 -28.31 -2.23
N ASN A 133 5.05 -28.45 -2.40
CA ASN A 133 5.84 -29.62 -2.04
C ASN A 133 5.34 -30.95 -2.66
N LEU A 134 4.67 -30.90 -3.82
CA LEU A 134 4.12 -32.10 -4.47
C LEU A 134 5.21 -33.09 -4.87
N GLN A 135 6.34 -32.62 -5.40
CA GLN A 135 7.44 -33.50 -5.82
C GLN A 135 8.26 -33.99 -4.61
N HIS A 136 8.52 -33.11 -3.62
CA HIS A 136 9.18 -33.40 -2.34
C HIS A 136 8.46 -34.51 -1.56
N GLU A 137 7.17 -34.34 -1.28
CA GLU A 137 6.39 -35.31 -0.51
C GLU A 137 6.15 -36.62 -1.26
N PHE A 138 6.05 -36.57 -2.60
CA PHE A 138 5.98 -37.78 -3.41
C PHE A 138 7.33 -38.51 -3.44
N ALA A 139 8.46 -37.80 -3.46
CA ALA A 139 9.80 -38.36 -3.36
C ALA A 139 10.07 -39.02 -1.99
N HIS A 140 9.55 -38.48 -0.88
CA HIS A 140 9.50 -39.22 0.39
C HIS A 140 8.75 -40.56 0.25
N GLY A 141 7.58 -40.54 -0.41
CA GLY A 141 6.81 -41.74 -0.74
C GLY A 141 7.64 -42.78 -1.52
N LEU A 142 8.28 -42.36 -2.61
CA LEU A 142 9.13 -43.20 -3.44
C LEU A 142 10.36 -43.71 -2.67
N THR A 143 10.92 -42.93 -1.74
CA THR A 143 12.03 -43.33 -0.86
C THR A 143 11.61 -44.41 0.12
N TYR A 144 10.41 -44.32 0.72
CA TYR A 144 9.86 -45.40 1.55
C TYR A 144 9.65 -46.69 0.75
N LEU A 145 9.19 -46.58 -0.51
CA LEU A 145 9.01 -47.72 -1.41
C LEU A 145 10.37 -48.35 -1.79
N ALA A 146 11.37 -47.53 -2.11
CA ALA A 146 12.72 -47.95 -2.44
C ALA A 146 13.39 -48.68 -1.28
N ALA A 147 13.34 -48.14 -0.06
CA ALA A 147 13.90 -48.76 1.14
C ALA A 147 13.00 -49.86 1.77
N GLY A 148 11.84 -50.13 1.19
CA GLY A 148 10.90 -51.17 1.63
C GLY A 148 10.22 -50.95 2.99
N GLY A 149 10.34 -49.75 3.59
CA GLY A 149 9.52 -49.25 4.71
C GLY A 149 9.38 -50.09 5.99
N LYS A 150 10.24 -51.08 6.25
CA LYS A 150 10.09 -51.98 7.42
C LYS A 150 10.42 -51.25 8.73
N GLU A 151 9.69 -51.59 9.80
CA GLU A 151 9.98 -51.16 11.16
C GLU A 151 11.40 -51.63 11.57
N GLY A 152 12.36 -50.71 11.58
CA GLY A 152 13.80 -50.97 11.74
C GLY A 152 14.70 -50.39 10.63
N ASN A 153 14.16 -50.14 9.44
CA ASN A 153 14.89 -49.51 8.33
C ASN A 153 14.97 -47.97 8.51
N LYS A 154 15.70 -47.50 9.53
CA LYS A 154 15.85 -46.05 9.77
C LYS A 154 16.87 -45.43 8.80
N ILE A 155 16.37 -44.75 7.78
CA ILE A 155 17.14 -43.79 6.98
C ILE A 155 17.46 -42.57 7.88
N PRO A 156 18.70 -42.03 7.87
CA PRO A 156 19.02 -40.74 8.49
C PRO A 156 18.12 -39.61 7.94
N THR A 157 17.58 -38.76 8.81
CA THR A 157 16.64 -37.68 8.44
C THR A 157 17.19 -36.82 7.29
N VAL A 158 18.46 -36.41 7.38
CA VAL A 158 19.17 -35.64 6.36
C VAL A 158 19.22 -36.32 4.98
N LEU A 159 19.33 -37.65 4.91
CA LEU A 159 19.26 -38.37 3.64
C LEU A 159 17.82 -38.48 3.12
N MET A 160 16.81 -38.49 4.00
CA MET A 160 15.41 -38.50 3.60
C MET A 160 14.98 -37.15 3.00
N GLU A 161 15.29 -36.05 3.68
CA GLU A 161 14.99 -34.69 3.21
C GLU A 161 15.82 -34.34 1.97
N GLY A 162 17.12 -34.64 1.98
CA GLY A 162 17.99 -34.35 0.85
C GLY A 162 17.62 -35.08 -0.44
N ILE A 163 16.98 -36.25 -0.37
CA ILE A 163 16.44 -36.94 -1.56
C ILE A 163 15.17 -36.21 -2.06
N ALA A 164 14.33 -35.73 -1.15
CA ALA A 164 13.11 -35.03 -1.49
C ALA A 164 13.38 -33.63 -2.08
N ASP A 165 14.26 -32.85 -1.43
CA ASP A 165 14.78 -31.58 -1.95
C ASP A 165 15.39 -31.75 -3.36
N TYR A 166 16.17 -32.82 -3.57
CA TYR A 166 16.80 -33.13 -4.87
C TYR A 166 15.78 -33.41 -6.01
N PHE A 167 14.54 -33.79 -5.68
CA PHE A 167 13.49 -33.98 -6.69
C PHE A 167 12.57 -32.77 -6.87
N GLU A 168 12.28 -32.01 -5.80
CA GLU A 168 11.58 -30.72 -5.91
C GLU A 168 12.34 -29.73 -6.80
N HIS A 169 13.68 -29.76 -6.78
CA HIS A 169 14.53 -28.85 -7.58
C HIS A 169 15.09 -29.50 -8.87
N HIS A 170 14.57 -30.65 -9.32
CA HIS A 170 15.13 -31.41 -10.44
C HIS A 170 14.73 -30.86 -11.82
N SER A 171 13.44 -30.56 -11.97
CA SER A 171 12.82 -29.98 -13.18
C SER A 171 13.32 -28.56 -13.44
N ASP A 172 13.31 -27.75 -12.38
CA ASP A 172 13.43 -26.29 -12.46
C ASP A 172 14.76 -25.76 -12.98
N HIS A 173 15.83 -26.58 -12.95
CA HIS A 173 17.22 -26.16 -13.17
C HIS A 173 17.74 -25.05 -12.21
N LYS A 174 16.88 -24.52 -11.31
CA LYS A 174 17.14 -23.59 -10.19
C LYS A 174 17.95 -24.23 -9.05
N PHE A 175 19.07 -24.87 -9.39
CA PHE A 175 20.04 -25.55 -8.51
C PHE A 175 20.75 -24.54 -7.57
N ASN A 176 20.04 -23.87 -6.65
CA ASN A 176 20.65 -22.95 -5.67
C ASN A 176 19.86 -22.77 -4.35
N SER A 177 18.56 -22.51 -4.40
CA SER A 177 17.78 -21.88 -3.31
C SER A 177 18.07 -22.41 -1.89
N GLN A 178 18.04 -23.72 -1.69
CA GLN A 178 18.36 -24.39 -0.42
C GLN A 178 19.85 -24.73 -0.30
N GLY A 179 20.36 -25.60 -1.18
CA GLY A 179 21.68 -26.24 -1.03
C GLY A 179 22.87 -25.28 -1.03
N SER A 180 22.76 -24.17 -1.78
CA SER A 180 23.82 -23.16 -1.95
C SER A 180 23.94 -22.16 -0.78
N SER A 181 23.15 -22.38 0.28
CA SER A 181 23.07 -21.52 1.48
C SER A 181 23.54 -22.20 2.77
N ILE A 182 24.23 -23.34 2.65
CA ILE A 182 25.03 -23.95 3.73
C ILE A 182 26.15 -22.99 4.15
N ASP A 183 26.77 -22.35 3.16
CA ASP A 183 28.09 -21.74 3.26
C ASP A 183 28.11 -20.50 4.18
N LYS A 184 26.99 -19.77 4.24
CA LYS A 184 26.76 -18.63 5.14
C LYS A 184 26.42 -18.99 6.60
N THR A 185 26.71 -20.22 7.05
CA THR A 185 26.35 -20.69 8.40
C THR A 185 27.43 -21.59 9.03
N GLU A 186 27.29 -21.94 10.32
CA GLU A 186 28.19 -22.91 10.98
C GLU A 186 28.19 -24.30 10.31
N ALA A 187 27.21 -24.60 9.44
CA ALA A 187 27.02 -25.86 8.73
C ALA A 187 28.26 -26.33 7.94
N ALA A 188 28.93 -25.42 7.22
CA ALA A 188 30.10 -25.76 6.39
C ALA A 188 31.25 -26.39 7.20
N ASN A 189 31.31 -26.11 8.50
CA ASN A 189 32.31 -26.66 9.41
C ASN A 189 31.98 -28.09 9.90
N LEU A 190 30.74 -28.56 9.76
CA LEU A 190 30.32 -29.91 10.18
C LEU A 190 31.00 -31.00 9.35
N ASP A 191 31.23 -32.16 9.95
CA ASP A 191 31.69 -33.37 9.26
C ASP A 191 30.48 -34.25 8.90
N LEU A 192 30.68 -35.21 7.98
CA LEU A 192 29.58 -36.09 7.55
C LEU A 192 29.02 -36.95 8.69
N ASP A 193 29.80 -37.25 9.73
CA ASP A 193 29.32 -37.91 10.95
C ASP A 193 28.29 -37.04 11.69
N LYS A 194 28.54 -35.73 11.87
CA LYS A 194 27.56 -34.80 12.45
C LYS A 194 26.37 -34.60 11.53
N ILE A 195 26.58 -34.37 10.24
CA ILE A 195 25.51 -34.14 9.25
C ILE A 195 24.54 -35.32 9.23
N LEU A 196 25.03 -36.56 9.11
CA LEU A 196 24.20 -37.77 9.16
C LEU A 196 23.54 -38.05 10.55
N SER A 197 23.88 -37.28 11.58
CA SER A 197 23.29 -37.36 12.92
C SER A 197 22.24 -36.27 13.23
N LEU A 198 22.02 -35.32 12.32
CA LEU A 198 21.01 -34.29 12.52
C LEU A 198 19.59 -34.88 12.46
N GLU A 199 18.74 -34.43 13.38
CA GLU A 199 17.32 -34.81 13.49
C GLU A 199 16.47 -33.57 13.75
N TYR A 200 15.18 -33.68 13.42
CA TYR A 200 14.21 -32.63 13.69
C TYR A 200 14.12 -32.24 15.17
N SER A 201 14.01 -30.95 15.41
CA SER A 201 13.90 -30.34 16.73
C SER A 201 12.75 -29.32 16.78
N LYS A 202 12.63 -28.61 17.91
CA LYS A 202 11.72 -27.46 18.06
C LYS A 202 12.29 -26.14 17.58
N ASP A 203 13.57 -26.11 17.24
CA ASP A 203 14.28 -24.98 16.69
C ASP A 203 14.22 -25.05 15.16
N SER A 204 13.64 -24.02 14.54
CA SER A 204 13.50 -23.93 13.08
C SER A 204 14.83 -23.68 12.36
N GLU A 205 15.83 -23.08 13.02
CA GLU A 205 17.17 -22.92 12.45
C GLU A 205 17.87 -24.28 12.34
N ALA A 206 17.78 -25.09 13.41
CA ALA A 206 18.27 -26.48 13.42
C ALA A 206 17.51 -27.40 12.44
N ASN A 207 16.22 -27.13 12.17
CA ASN A 207 15.47 -27.86 11.15
C ASN A 207 15.89 -27.46 9.72
N SER A 208 16.09 -26.15 9.46
CA SER A 208 16.57 -25.67 8.15
C SER A 208 17.93 -26.28 7.77
N LEU A 209 18.79 -26.51 8.76
CA LEU A 209 20.07 -27.18 8.59
C LEU A 209 19.95 -28.61 8.03
N VAL A 210 18.88 -29.35 8.37
CA VAL A 210 18.65 -30.75 7.92
C VAL A 210 18.45 -30.79 6.40
N TYR A 211 17.52 -29.98 5.88
CA TYR A 211 17.22 -29.87 4.44
C TYR A 211 18.48 -29.45 3.66
N LYS A 212 19.07 -28.31 4.02
CA LYS A 212 20.23 -27.73 3.30
C LYS A 212 21.40 -28.70 3.19
N THR A 213 21.84 -29.28 4.33
CA THR A 213 22.97 -30.22 4.35
C THR A 213 22.62 -31.57 3.71
N GLY A 214 21.34 -31.95 3.72
CA GLY A 214 20.83 -33.12 2.99
C GLY A 214 20.94 -32.93 1.49
N HIS A 215 20.33 -31.87 0.97
CA HIS A 215 20.29 -31.57 -0.47
C HIS A 215 21.71 -31.54 -1.06
N ALA A 216 22.64 -30.79 -0.46
CA ALA A 216 24.03 -30.73 -0.93
C ALA A 216 24.75 -32.09 -0.88
N LEU A 217 24.49 -32.91 0.16
CA LEU A 217 25.05 -34.26 0.24
C LEU A 217 24.50 -35.18 -0.87
N ILE A 218 23.21 -35.06 -1.22
CA ILE A 218 22.64 -35.87 -2.30
C ILE A 218 23.16 -35.42 -3.67
N MET A 219 23.26 -34.11 -3.92
CA MET A 219 23.84 -33.57 -5.16
C MET A 219 25.30 -34.05 -5.34
N TYR A 220 26.12 -33.95 -4.30
CA TYR A 220 27.48 -34.48 -4.28
C TYR A 220 27.53 -36.00 -4.55
N LEU A 221 26.68 -36.78 -3.88
CA LEU A 221 26.64 -38.24 -4.07
C LEU A 221 26.24 -38.59 -5.50
N GLN A 222 25.24 -37.92 -6.09
CA GLN A 222 24.83 -38.15 -7.48
C GLN A 222 25.94 -37.79 -8.47
N GLU A 223 26.74 -36.75 -8.22
CA GLU A 223 27.85 -36.38 -9.12
C GLU A 223 29.07 -37.31 -8.98
N LYS A 224 29.42 -37.75 -7.75
CA LYS A 224 30.70 -38.44 -7.47
C LYS A 224 30.58 -39.97 -7.27
N ASP A 225 29.47 -40.47 -6.73
CA ASP A 225 29.17 -41.92 -6.63
C ASP A 225 27.64 -42.18 -6.61
N PRO A 226 26.94 -42.05 -7.75
CA PRO A 226 25.48 -42.26 -7.83
C PRO A 226 25.06 -43.70 -7.51
N SER A 227 26.01 -44.66 -7.50
CA SER A 227 25.77 -46.04 -7.04
C SER A 227 25.46 -46.12 -5.55
N LEU A 228 26.18 -45.33 -4.75
CA LEU A 228 26.27 -45.54 -3.30
C LEU A 228 24.92 -45.38 -2.59
N LEU A 229 24.15 -44.34 -2.93
CA LEU A 229 22.86 -44.08 -2.31
C LEU A 229 21.76 -45.05 -2.80
N ARG A 230 21.80 -45.43 -4.09
CA ARG A 230 20.93 -46.48 -4.65
C ARG A 230 21.15 -47.82 -3.93
N ASP A 231 22.40 -48.24 -3.82
CA ASP A 231 22.75 -49.56 -3.29
C ASP A 231 22.53 -49.62 -1.76
N TYR A 232 22.62 -48.48 -1.07
CA TYR A 232 22.15 -48.31 0.31
C TYR A 232 20.62 -48.53 0.45
N LEU A 233 19.81 -47.87 -0.39
CA LEU A 233 18.35 -48.02 -0.36
C LEU A 233 17.93 -49.47 -0.68
N ASP A 234 18.57 -50.13 -1.65
CA ASP A 234 18.31 -51.55 -1.92
C ASP A 234 18.78 -52.49 -0.80
N ALA A 235 19.89 -52.20 -0.12
CA ALA A 235 20.30 -52.95 1.07
C ALA A 235 19.24 -52.90 2.18
N LEU A 236 18.63 -51.72 2.41
CA LEU A 236 17.47 -51.57 3.30
C LEU A 236 16.26 -52.37 2.79
N ARG A 237 15.93 -52.28 1.49
CA ARG A 237 14.83 -53.03 0.85
C ARG A 237 14.94 -54.53 1.12
N GLN A 238 16.12 -55.09 0.90
CA GLN A 238 16.48 -56.49 1.17
C GLN A 238 16.46 -56.84 2.66
N GLY A 239 16.70 -55.86 3.54
CA GLY A 239 16.84 -56.05 4.99
C GLY A 239 18.25 -56.50 5.39
N ASP A 240 19.26 -56.21 4.58
CA ASP A 240 20.66 -56.53 4.84
C ASP A 240 21.32 -55.40 5.66
N SER A 241 21.07 -55.42 6.96
CA SER A 241 21.56 -54.41 7.91
C SER A 241 23.09 -54.32 7.99
N HIS A 242 23.81 -55.36 7.58
CA HIS A 242 25.27 -55.31 7.47
C HIS A 242 25.72 -54.52 6.24
N LYS A 243 25.09 -54.71 5.07
CA LYS A 243 25.38 -53.87 3.90
C LYS A 243 24.93 -52.43 4.09
N SER A 244 23.76 -52.17 4.69
CA SER A 244 23.27 -50.79 4.84
C SER A 244 24.17 -49.95 5.76
N GLU A 245 24.72 -50.55 6.84
CA GLU A 245 25.69 -49.85 7.69
C GLU A 245 27.06 -49.71 7.02
N ASP A 246 27.48 -50.69 6.20
CA ASP A 246 28.71 -50.58 5.40
C ASP A 246 28.61 -49.43 4.38
N PHE A 247 27.49 -49.29 3.67
CA PHE A 247 27.24 -48.15 2.77
C PHE A 247 27.15 -46.82 3.53
N LEU A 248 26.54 -46.75 4.72
CA LEU A 248 26.62 -45.53 5.57
C LEU A 248 28.06 -45.23 5.98
N SER A 249 28.87 -46.24 6.28
CA SER A 249 30.30 -46.09 6.57
C SER A 249 31.11 -45.63 5.35
N GLN A 250 30.72 -46.04 4.14
CA GLN A 250 31.27 -45.52 2.89
C GLN A 250 30.89 -44.04 2.70
N ILE A 251 29.62 -43.64 2.87
CA ILE A 251 29.16 -42.24 2.79
C ILE A 251 29.97 -41.36 3.76
N ARG A 252 30.10 -41.74 5.03
CA ARG A 252 30.96 -41.03 6.01
C ARG A 252 32.41 -40.86 5.53
N GLY A 253 32.93 -41.87 4.83
CA GLY A 253 34.28 -41.86 4.24
C GLY A 253 34.51 -40.79 3.15
N HIS A 254 33.45 -40.21 2.58
CA HIS A 254 33.55 -39.12 1.61
C HIS A 254 33.81 -37.73 2.25
N ASN A 255 33.97 -37.62 3.58
CA ASN A 255 34.00 -36.34 4.31
C ASN A 255 34.91 -35.26 3.68
N ASP A 256 36.17 -35.60 3.40
CA ASP A 256 37.16 -34.63 2.96
C ASP A 256 36.94 -34.23 1.49
N THR A 257 36.45 -35.14 0.65
CA THR A 257 36.09 -34.86 -0.75
C THR A 257 34.73 -34.16 -0.88
N PHE A 258 33.80 -34.37 0.06
CA PHE A 258 32.57 -33.58 0.17
C PHE A 258 32.87 -32.14 0.58
N LYS A 259 33.74 -31.92 1.58
CA LYS A 259 34.19 -30.56 1.95
C LYS A 259 34.95 -29.85 0.84
N GLY A 260 35.79 -30.58 0.09
CA GLY A 260 36.44 -30.06 -1.11
C GLY A 260 35.42 -29.65 -2.18
N TRP A 261 34.48 -30.55 -2.50
CA TRP A 261 33.41 -30.27 -3.47
C TRP A 261 32.51 -29.11 -3.06
N LEU A 262 32.14 -29.00 -1.79
CA LEU A 262 31.32 -27.90 -1.27
C LEU A 262 32.04 -26.55 -1.46
N ALA A 263 33.36 -26.49 -1.19
CA ALA A 263 34.15 -25.29 -1.46
C ALA A 263 34.38 -25.01 -2.95
N GLU A 264 34.43 -26.03 -3.81
CA GLU A 264 34.46 -25.87 -5.28
C GLU A 264 33.09 -25.45 -5.85
N ASN A 265 32.00 -25.74 -5.13
CA ASN A 265 30.60 -25.51 -5.51
C ASN A 265 29.89 -24.67 -4.44
N ASP A 266 30.57 -23.67 -3.90
CA ASP A 266 30.04 -22.63 -3.02
C ASP A 266 29.54 -21.43 -3.85
N THR A 267 28.63 -20.65 -3.28
CA THR A 267 27.98 -19.51 -3.95
C THR A 267 28.91 -18.31 -4.02
N GLU A 268 29.70 -18.04 -2.99
CA GLU A 268 30.65 -16.91 -2.99
C GLU A 268 31.74 -17.16 -4.05
N THR A 269 32.26 -18.38 -4.11
CA THR A 269 33.20 -18.87 -5.14
C THR A 269 32.60 -18.75 -6.56
N ALA A 270 31.33 -19.08 -6.76
CA ALA A 270 30.67 -18.88 -8.05
C ALA A 270 30.55 -17.38 -8.40
N MET A 271 30.19 -16.54 -7.44
CA MET A 271 30.07 -15.08 -7.62
C MET A 271 31.42 -14.40 -7.90
N GLU A 272 32.51 -14.86 -7.29
CA GLU A 272 33.87 -14.34 -7.53
C GLU A 272 34.32 -14.59 -8.99
N HIS A 273 34.07 -15.79 -9.52
CA HIS A 273 34.34 -16.12 -10.92
C HIS A 273 33.59 -15.19 -11.87
N LEU A 274 32.33 -14.87 -11.55
CA LEU A 274 31.47 -13.98 -12.33
C LEU A 274 31.77 -12.48 -12.13
N ASN A 275 32.55 -12.07 -11.13
CA ASN A 275 32.77 -10.67 -10.74
C ASN A 275 31.50 -9.98 -10.22
N ALA A 276 30.60 -10.73 -9.57
CA ALA A 276 29.48 -10.14 -8.87
C ALA A 276 29.92 -9.47 -7.55
N LEU A 277 29.06 -8.61 -7.03
CA LEU A 277 29.20 -7.91 -5.76
C LEU A 277 28.30 -8.58 -4.71
N GLN A 278 28.69 -8.45 -3.45
CA GLN A 278 27.90 -8.87 -2.30
C GLN A 278 27.40 -7.66 -1.51
N VAL A 279 26.20 -7.79 -0.96
CA VAL A 279 25.60 -6.81 -0.05
C VAL A 279 25.75 -7.33 1.38
N THR A 280 26.51 -6.61 2.20
CA THR A 280 26.99 -7.06 3.52
C THR A 280 26.60 -6.09 4.65
N LYS A 281 26.59 -6.57 5.89
CA LYS A 281 26.18 -5.79 7.06
C LYS A 281 27.28 -4.82 7.50
N GLY A 282 26.95 -3.52 7.51
CA GLY A 282 27.82 -2.43 7.93
C GLY A 282 27.55 -1.92 9.35
N ASP A 283 27.78 -0.62 9.55
CA ASP A 283 27.56 0.13 10.80
C ASP A 283 26.19 -0.12 11.45
N PHE A 284 26.15 -0.25 12.78
CA PHE A 284 24.90 -0.21 13.55
C PHE A 284 24.23 1.18 13.43
N ILE A 285 22.91 1.18 13.26
CA ILE A 285 22.05 2.37 13.18
C ILE A 285 21.31 2.57 14.52
N ALA A 286 20.41 1.64 14.86
CA ALA A 286 19.48 1.77 15.97
C ALA A 286 18.93 0.42 16.44
N THR A 287 18.27 0.39 17.59
CA THR A 287 17.35 -0.68 17.97
C THR A 287 15.90 -0.22 17.91
N GLY A 288 15.02 -1.12 17.47
CA GLY A 288 13.56 -0.96 17.50
C GLY A 288 12.88 -2.23 18.04
N GLN A 289 11.58 -2.34 17.79
CA GLN A 289 10.80 -3.54 18.13
C GLN A 289 9.91 -3.91 16.95
N GLU A 290 9.78 -5.21 16.69
CA GLU A 290 8.86 -5.80 15.72
C GLU A 290 8.06 -6.94 16.37
N ILE A 291 6.95 -7.35 15.74
CA ILE A 291 6.22 -8.57 16.12
C ILE A 291 6.74 -9.71 15.24
N VAL A 292 7.45 -10.66 15.84
CA VAL A 292 8.08 -11.79 15.14
C VAL A 292 7.55 -13.09 15.74
N GLY A 293 6.80 -13.86 14.94
CA GLY A 293 6.19 -15.12 15.39
C GLY A 293 5.12 -14.94 16.47
N GLY A 294 4.43 -13.80 16.50
CA GLY A 294 3.43 -13.47 17.54
C GLY A 294 4.04 -13.04 18.87
N GLU A 295 5.33 -12.69 18.92
CA GLU A 295 6.00 -12.13 20.10
C GLU A 295 6.63 -10.77 19.75
N ILE A 296 6.62 -9.81 20.70
CA ILE A 296 7.36 -8.55 20.52
C ILE A 296 8.84 -8.83 20.77
N LYS A 297 9.69 -8.63 19.76
CA LYS A 297 11.15 -8.83 19.85
C LYS A 297 11.87 -7.54 19.54
N ASN A 298 13.00 -7.32 20.20
CA ASN A 298 13.88 -6.20 19.87
C ASN A 298 14.61 -6.53 18.57
N ILE A 299 14.74 -5.54 17.69
CA ILE A 299 15.44 -5.65 16.40
C ILE A 299 16.61 -4.68 16.43
N SER A 300 17.78 -5.11 15.97
CA SER A 300 18.92 -4.26 15.70
C SER A 300 19.02 -3.99 14.21
N TYR A 301 19.18 -2.72 13.82
CA TYR A 301 19.31 -2.30 12.43
C TYR A 301 20.72 -1.81 12.13
N TYR A 302 21.18 -2.06 10.91
CA TYR A 302 22.53 -1.79 10.43
C TYR A 302 22.50 -1.28 8.98
N LYS A 303 23.54 -0.59 8.55
CA LYS A 303 23.73 -0.20 7.14
C LYS A 303 23.97 -1.43 6.26
N ALA A 304 23.70 -1.28 4.96
CA ALA A 304 24.09 -2.25 3.95
C ALA A 304 25.27 -1.72 3.13
N ASN A 305 26.43 -2.36 3.28
CA ASN A 305 27.61 -2.13 2.45
C ASN A 305 27.43 -2.86 1.10
N ILE A 306 28.11 -2.37 0.07
CA ILE A 306 28.28 -3.06 -1.22
C ILE A 306 29.77 -3.32 -1.39
N GLU A 307 30.15 -4.59 -1.53
CA GLU A 307 31.54 -5.04 -1.45
C GLU A 307 31.84 -6.05 -2.56
N THR A 308 33.09 -6.16 -2.99
CA THR A 308 33.53 -7.32 -3.79
C THR A 308 33.50 -8.59 -2.94
N ILE A 309 33.54 -9.76 -3.57
CA ILE A 309 33.58 -11.05 -2.84
C ILE A 309 34.84 -11.16 -1.95
N ASP A 310 35.97 -10.57 -2.35
CA ASP A 310 37.19 -10.51 -1.53
C ASP A 310 37.20 -9.38 -0.47
N GLY A 311 36.08 -8.65 -0.33
CA GLY A 311 35.86 -7.70 0.76
C GLY A 311 36.39 -6.28 0.53
N GLU A 312 36.68 -5.87 -0.71
CA GLU A 312 36.87 -4.44 -1.00
C GLU A 312 35.51 -3.74 -0.99
N ASN A 313 35.31 -2.80 -0.07
CA ASN A 313 34.12 -1.96 -0.10
C ASN A 313 34.11 -1.07 -1.35
N VAL A 314 33.04 -1.19 -2.14
CA VAL A 314 32.81 -0.44 -3.39
C VAL A 314 31.67 0.55 -3.29
N GLY A 315 30.88 0.51 -2.22
CA GLY A 315 29.72 1.39 -2.02
C GLY A 315 28.90 1.02 -0.78
N SER A 316 27.71 1.62 -0.68
CA SER A 316 26.72 1.32 0.35
C SER A 316 25.35 1.86 -0.05
N PHE A 317 24.30 1.18 0.38
CA PHE A 317 22.94 1.71 0.27
C PHE A 317 22.68 2.74 1.36
N SER A 318 21.90 3.77 1.03
CA SER A 318 21.31 4.67 2.01
C SER A 318 20.26 3.93 2.84
N SER A 319 20.20 4.15 4.15
CA SER A 319 19.02 3.79 4.97
C SER A 319 17.93 4.86 4.93
N VAL A 320 18.14 5.95 4.18
CA VAL A 320 17.26 7.12 4.07
C VAL A 320 16.81 7.32 2.62
N GLU A 321 15.49 7.43 2.43
CA GLU A 321 14.84 7.82 1.17
C GLU A 321 14.48 9.31 1.21
N HIS A 322 14.48 9.98 0.06
CA HIS A 322 14.09 11.39 -0.06
C HIS A 322 13.06 11.59 -1.17
N VAL A 323 11.81 11.86 -0.82
CA VAL A 323 10.67 11.95 -1.76
C VAL A 323 9.80 13.18 -1.53
N ALA A 324 9.04 13.57 -2.54
CA ALA A 324 7.91 14.48 -2.37
C ALA A 324 6.78 13.74 -1.65
N PHE A 325 6.15 14.40 -0.68
CA PHE A 325 4.93 13.94 -0.03
C PHE A 325 3.90 15.08 -0.12
N TYR A 326 2.86 14.87 -0.91
CA TYR A 326 2.02 15.93 -1.48
C TYR A 326 2.87 17.04 -2.14
N ASP A 327 3.10 18.14 -1.41
CA ASP A 327 3.76 19.34 -1.88
C ASP A 327 4.93 19.81 -0.97
N VAL A 328 5.33 18.96 -0.02
CA VAL A 328 6.55 19.09 0.79
C VAL A 328 7.56 18.01 0.42
N ALA A 329 8.83 18.18 0.81
CA ALA A 329 9.81 17.11 0.72
C ALA A 329 9.82 16.34 2.04
N ARG A 330 10.10 15.04 2.00
CA ARG A 330 10.17 14.16 3.16
C ARG A 330 11.42 13.30 3.08
N ALA A 331 12.21 13.30 4.14
CA ALA A 331 13.26 12.32 4.37
C ALA A 331 12.73 11.20 5.28
N ILE A 332 12.98 9.93 4.94
CA ILE A 332 12.48 8.75 5.68
C ILE A 332 13.63 7.80 5.97
N ASN A 333 13.98 7.59 7.24
CA ASN A 333 14.87 6.51 7.63
C ASN A 333 14.07 5.20 7.70
N ARG A 334 14.23 4.30 6.73
CA ARG A 334 13.42 3.09 6.59
C ARG A 334 13.73 2.01 7.62
N ALA A 335 14.95 2.01 8.14
CA ALA A 335 15.34 1.11 9.24
C ALA A 335 14.55 1.41 10.55
N THR A 336 14.15 2.66 10.79
CA THR A 336 13.40 3.03 12.03
C THR A 336 11.99 3.57 11.79
N ASN A 337 11.62 3.83 10.54
CA ASN A 337 10.42 4.60 10.16
C ASN A 337 10.34 5.96 10.88
N ASP A 338 11.49 6.62 11.00
CA ASP A 338 11.58 8.04 11.36
C ASP A 338 11.47 8.92 10.12
N THR A 339 10.79 10.06 10.27
CA THR A 339 10.51 11.00 9.19
C THR A 339 10.90 12.41 9.60
N LEU A 340 11.43 13.17 8.63
CA LEU A 340 11.51 14.62 8.67
C LEU A 340 10.72 15.17 7.49
N ASP A 341 9.77 16.06 7.77
CA ASP A 341 9.00 16.79 6.77
C ASP A 341 9.67 18.15 6.57
N ILE A 342 10.09 18.45 5.34
CA ILE A 342 10.82 19.66 4.97
C ILE A 342 9.86 20.59 4.25
N SER A 343 9.44 21.64 4.95
CA SER A 343 8.53 22.66 4.45
C SER A 343 9.06 23.40 3.22
N LYS A 344 8.13 23.98 2.45
CA LYS A 344 8.40 24.64 1.16
C LYS A 344 9.42 25.78 1.20
N GLU A 345 9.64 26.41 2.36
CA GLU A 345 10.67 27.44 2.49
C GLU A 345 12.10 26.86 2.36
N TYR A 346 12.31 25.57 2.67
CA TYR A 346 13.61 24.89 2.56
C TYR A 346 13.74 23.98 1.32
N HIS A 347 13.01 24.25 0.22
CA HIS A 347 13.04 23.46 -1.03
C HIS A 347 14.26 23.75 -1.94
N PHE A 348 15.43 23.98 -1.32
CA PHE A 348 16.70 24.18 -2.01
C PHE A 348 17.78 23.31 -1.37
N LEU A 349 18.71 22.80 -2.18
CA LEU A 349 19.85 22.02 -1.72
C LEU A 349 21.12 22.85 -1.82
N LYS A 350 21.79 23.06 -0.68
CA LYS A 350 23.03 23.82 -0.55
C LYS A 350 24.22 22.86 -0.44
N VAL A 351 25.28 23.11 -1.20
CA VAL A 351 26.56 22.41 -1.02
C VAL A 351 27.22 22.89 0.26
N ILE A 352 27.49 21.96 1.17
CA ILE A 352 28.24 22.18 2.42
C ILE A 352 29.45 21.25 2.48
N LYS A 353 30.41 21.60 3.32
CA LYS A 353 31.54 20.72 3.66
C LYS A 353 31.37 20.17 5.08
N THR A 354 31.33 18.86 5.22
CA THR A 354 31.20 18.18 6.52
C THR A 354 32.50 18.23 7.32
N SER A 355 32.44 17.86 8.60
CA SER A 355 33.57 18.00 9.54
C SER A 355 34.79 17.13 9.21
N ASP A 356 34.61 16.08 8.40
CA ASP A 356 35.64 15.21 7.83
C ASP A 356 36.23 15.74 6.50
N GLY A 357 35.61 16.77 5.92
CA GLY A 357 36.04 17.42 4.69
C GLY A 357 35.35 16.96 3.40
N GLN A 358 34.36 16.04 3.48
CA GLN A 358 33.55 15.67 2.31
C GLN A 358 32.60 16.80 1.90
N ASP A 359 32.26 16.87 0.61
CA ASP A 359 31.21 17.75 0.11
C ASP A 359 29.86 17.00 0.12
N LYS A 360 28.85 17.61 0.75
CA LYS A 360 27.48 17.07 0.89
C LYS A 360 26.44 18.12 0.48
N LEU A 361 25.20 17.68 0.28
CA LEU A 361 24.07 18.56 0.02
C LEU A 361 23.15 18.61 1.24
N THR A 362 22.69 19.79 1.63
CA THR A 362 21.80 19.96 2.80
C THR A 362 20.57 20.79 2.44
N TYR A 363 19.43 20.48 3.05
CA TYR A 363 18.20 21.25 2.88
C TYR A 363 18.38 22.70 3.37
N SER A 364 17.87 23.65 2.60
CA SER A 364 18.13 25.08 2.78
C SER A 364 17.08 25.96 2.14
N ASP A 365 16.96 27.20 2.62
CA ASP A 365 16.14 28.22 1.96
C ASP A 365 16.84 28.82 0.72
N GLN A 366 16.10 29.64 -0.03
CA GLN A 366 16.63 30.32 -1.22
C GLN A 366 17.79 31.31 -0.91
N GLN A 367 18.04 31.62 0.36
CA GLN A 367 19.15 32.47 0.82
C GLN A 367 20.36 31.63 1.30
N GLY A 368 20.23 30.31 1.41
CA GLY A 368 21.26 29.40 1.89
C GLY A 368 21.31 29.24 3.41
N ASN A 369 20.25 29.62 4.14
CA ASN A 369 20.08 29.24 5.54
C ASN A 369 19.62 27.78 5.61
N GLU A 370 20.27 26.96 6.43
CA GLU A 370 20.08 25.50 6.39
C GLU A 370 18.93 25.07 7.31
N TYR A 371 18.13 24.09 6.85
CA TYR A 371 16.96 23.56 7.55
C TYR A 371 17.27 23.09 8.97
N GLN A 372 18.46 22.51 9.21
CA GLN A 372 18.95 22.09 10.53
C GLN A 372 19.01 23.22 11.59
N ASN A 373 19.00 24.49 11.16
CA ASN A 373 18.97 25.66 12.06
C ASN A 373 17.55 26.18 12.34
N SER A 374 16.54 25.67 11.62
CA SER A 374 15.14 26.11 11.72
C SER A 374 14.48 25.71 13.05
N GLN A 375 13.38 26.38 13.39
CA GLN A 375 12.54 25.97 14.53
C GLN A 375 11.79 24.66 14.24
N GLU A 376 11.41 24.45 12.98
CA GLU A 376 10.68 23.28 12.52
C GLU A 376 11.49 22.00 12.72
N TYR A 377 12.72 21.95 12.19
CA TYR A 377 13.65 20.85 12.39
C TYR A 377 13.85 20.53 13.88
N LYS A 378 14.07 21.54 14.73
CA LYS A 378 14.24 21.35 16.18
C LYS A 378 13.01 20.71 16.83
N ASN A 379 11.81 21.14 16.44
CA ASN A 379 10.56 20.53 16.92
C ASN A 379 10.45 19.06 16.49
N GLN A 380 10.78 18.74 15.23
CA GLN A 380 10.72 17.38 14.69
C GLN A 380 11.79 16.46 15.31
N ALA A 381 13.04 16.93 15.41
CA ALA A 381 14.13 16.23 16.08
C ALA A 381 13.80 15.90 17.55
N PHE A 382 13.15 16.82 18.28
CA PHE A 382 12.69 16.54 19.65
C PHE A 382 11.53 15.53 19.71
N ARG A 383 10.57 15.60 18.76
CA ARG A 383 9.51 14.57 18.62
C ARG A 383 10.13 13.20 18.34
N MET A 384 11.18 13.12 17.52
CA MET A 384 11.92 11.90 17.19
C MET A 384 12.66 11.32 18.40
N LEU A 385 13.46 12.14 19.10
CA LEU A 385 14.12 11.77 20.37
C LEU A 385 13.15 11.23 21.42
N SER A 386 11.96 11.83 21.51
CA SER A 386 10.91 11.41 22.45
C SER A 386 10.31 10.03 22.15
N LYS A 387 10.51 9.45 20.96
CA LYS A 387 10.16 8.04 20.68
C LYS A 387 11.05 7.06 21.46
N TYR A 388 12.32 7.42 21.65
CA TYR A 388 13.38 6.58 22.23
C TYR A 388 13.52 6.73 23.75
N ASP A 389 13.18 7.89 24.30
CA ASP A 389 12.97 8.09 25.74
C ASP A 389 11.77 9.00 26.02
N GLU A 390 10.64 8.38 26.38
CA GLU A 390 9.36 9.04 26.67
C GLU A 390 9.43 10.00 27.87
N ASN A 391 10.45 9.85 28.74
CA ASN A 391 10.67 10.79 29.84
C ASN A 391 11.12 12.17 29.33
N LEU A 392 11.74 12.26 28.14
CA LEU A 392 12.16 13.53 27.56
C LEU A 392 10.97 14.43 27.25
N LYS A 393 9.91 13.88 26.62
CA LYS A 393 8.66 14.60 26.36
C LYS A 393 8.09 15.14 27.67
N LYS A 394 7.89 14.26 28.67
CA LYS A 394 7.32 14.67 29.95
C LYS A 394 8.18 15.73 30.67
N ALA A 395 9.51 15.60 30.66
CA ALA A 395 10.40 16.56 31.30
C ALA A 395 10.39 17.93 30.60
N TYR A 396 10.20 17.96 29.28
CA TYR A 396 9.96 19.20 28.53
C TYR A 396 8.58 19.78 28.84
N ASP A 397 7.54 18.94 28.92
CA ASP A 397 6.17 19.34 29.25
C ASP A 397 6.04 19.96 30.65
N ASP A 398 6.59 19.29 31.67
CA ASP A 398 6.68 19.84 33.02
C ASP A 398 7.49 21.16 33.02
N ALA A 399 8.57 21.27 32.24
CA ALA A 399 9.42 22.46 32.18
C ALA A 399 8.78 23.66 31.46
N LEU A 400 8.05 23.45 30.37
CA LEU A 400 7.30 24.51 29.67
C LEU A 400 6.09 24.98 30.48
N LYS A 401 5.40 24.07 31.19
CA LYS A 401 4.35 24.46 32.15
C LYS A 401 4.90 25.36 33.26
N ASN A 402 6.04 25.00 33.84
CA ASN A 402 6.75 25.86 34.80
C ASN A 402 7.17 27.22 34.19
N LEU A 403 7.39 27.29 32.87
CA LEU A 403 7.73 28.53 32.17
C LEU A 403 6.49 29.43 31.99
N ASP A 404 5.34 28.88 31.60
CA ASP A 404 4.10 29.66 31.53
C ASP A 404 3.61 30.12 32.92
N GLU A 405 3.74 29.29 33.95
CA GLU A 405 3.45 29.72 35.33
C GLU A 405 4.32 30.93 35.74
N GLN A 406 5.58 31.00 35.30
CA GLN A 406 6.44 32.17 35.49
C GLN A 406 5.96 33.39 34.67
N ARG A 407 5.57 33.18 33.40
CA ARG A 407 5.01 34.19 32.49
C ARG A 407 3.76 34.85 33.09
N GLN A 408 2.81 34.03 33.54
CA GLN A 408 1.60 34.46 34.24
C GLN A 408 1.90 35.18 35.55
N MET A 409 2.95 34.78 36.29
CA MET A 409 3.39 35.46 37.51
C MET A 409 4.14 36.77 37.28
N GLU A 410 4.54 37.13 36.05
CA GLU A 410 5.31 38.35 35.80
C GLU A 410 4.44 39.59 35.49
N TYR A 411 3.35 39.44 34.74
CA TYR A 411 2.40 40.53 34.51
C TYR A 411 1.87 41.16 35.82
N PRO A 412 1.49 40.41 36.88
CA PRO A 412 1.10 40.98 38.18
C PRO A 412 2.23 41.73 38.90
N LYS A 413 3.49 41.32 38.74
CA LYS A 413 4.65 42.02 39.35
C LYS A 413 4.84 43.39 38.70
N ILE A 414 4.84 43.45 37.36
CA ILE A 414 5.03 44.69 36.60
C ILE A 414 3.83 45.64 36.75
N ASN A 415 2.60 45.11 36.75
CA ASN A 415 1.40 45.86 37.13
C ASN A 415 1.53 46.45 38.55
N LYS A 416 2.11 45.71 39.51
CA LYS A 416 2.31 46.19 40.87
C LYS A 416 3.41 47.25 40.97
N GLU A 417 4.54 47.10 40.27
CA GLU A 417 5.60 48.12 40.23
C GLU A 417 5.09 49.46 39.71
N TYR A 418 4.28 49.45 38.64
CA TYR A 418 3.66 50.64 38.08
C TYR A 418 2.63 51.27 39.05
N ASN A 419 1.73 50.47 39.62
CA ASN A 419 0.74 50.95 40.60
C ASN A 419 1.36 51.46 41.92
N GLU A 420 2.54 50.97 42.29
CA GLU A 420 3.32 51.49 43.43
C GLU A 420 4.20 52.71 43.06
N GLY A 421 4.17 53.17 41.81
CA GLY A 421 4.92 54.34 41.33
C GLY A 421 6.44 54.13 41.26
N LYS A 422 6.89 52.89 41.09
CA LYS A 422 8.32 52.52 41.08
C LYS A 422 8.97 52.57 39.69
N ILE A 423 8.16 52.55 38.64
CA ILE A 423 8.57 52.60 37.23
C ILE A 423 7.69 53.62 36.47
N SER A 424 8.20 54.18 35.37
CA SER A 424 7.43 55.07 34.49
C SER A 424 6.39 54.30 33.66
N TYR A 425 5.55 55.03 32.91
CA TYR A 425 4.62 54.39 31.97
C TYR A 425 5.35 53.83 30.74
N GLU A 426 6.42 54.48 30.28
CA GLU A 426 7.31 53.94 29.24
C GLU A 426 7.99 52.65 29.72
N GLU A 427 8.61 52.66 30.91
CA GLU A 427 9.24 51.48 31.52
C GLU A 427 8.23 50.33 31.77
N TYR A 428 6.99 50.66 32.13
CA TYR A 428 5.91 49.69 32.25
C TYR A 428 5.56 49.07 30.89
N SER A 429 5.35 49.91 29.86
CA SER A 429 5.03 49.48 28.49
C SER A 429 6.11 48.57 27.92
N ASP A 430 7.37 49.00 27.98
CA ASP A 430 8.51 48.25 27.44
C ASP A 430 8.65 46.90 28.13
N LYS A 431 8.60 46.85 29.47
CA LYS A 431 8.59 45.58 30.22
C LYS A 431 7.40 44.70 29.81
N TYR A 432 6.18 45.23 29.86
CA TYR A 432 4.96 44.44 29.66
C TYR A 432 4.89 43.81 28.26
N TYR A 433 5.21 44.56 27.21
CA TYR A 433 5.21 44.03 25.83
C TYR A 433 6.46 43.22 25.47
N SER A 434 7.55 43.29 26.26
CA SER A 434 8.71 42.39 26.10
C SER A 434 8.49 40.97 26.62
N ILE A 435 7.48 40.74 27.48
CA ILE A 435 7.24 39.41 28.07
C ILE A 435 7.04 38.32 26.99
N PRO A 436 6.12 38.44 26.01
CA PRO A 436 5.93 37.40 25.01
C PRO A 436 7.19 37.05 24.20
N SER A 437 8.04 38.04 23.88
CA SER A 437 9.30 37.80 23.17
C SER A 437 10.34 37.12 24.06
N HIS A 438 10.51 37.56 25.31
CA HIS A 438 11.46 36.95 26.24
C HIS A 438 11.12 35.49 26.54
N TYR A 439 9.84 35.17 26.78
CA TYR A 439 9.44 33.78 27.03
C TYR A 439 9.61 32.91 25.77
N LYS A 440 9.34 33.44 24.57
CA LYS A 440 9.62 32.74 23.31
C LYS A 440 11.10 32.47 23.06
N GLU A 441 12.02 33.28 23.59
CA GLU A 441 13.45 32.97 23.61
C GLU A 441 13.80 31.85 24.61
N LEU A 442 13.18 31.88 25.80
CA LEU A 442 13.37 30.84 26.83
C LEU A 442 12.79 29.48 26.41
N GLU A 443 11.65 29.45 25.73
CA GLU A 443 11.02 28.25 25.13
C GLU A 443 12.00 27.57 24.15
N LYS A 444 12.65 28.36 23.29
CA LYS A 444 13.67 27.88 22.35
C LYS A 444 14.93 27.37 23.04
N ALA A 445 15.46 28.14 24.01
CA ALA A 445 16.64 27.74 24.77
C ALA A 445 16.39 26.47 25.62
N LEU A 446 15.15 26.27 26.09
CA LEU A 446 14.73 25.04 26.76
C LEU A 446 14.67 23.87 25.78
N LEU A 447 14.10 24.04 24.59
CA LEU A 447 14.07 23.01 23.55
C LEU A 447 15.49 22.59 23.14
N ASP A 448 16.37 23.55 22.83
CA ASP A 448 17.77 23.30 22.48
C ASP A 448 18.50 22.53 23.59
N LYS A 449 18.28 22.90 24.85
CA LYS A 449 18.82 22.19 26.01
C LYS A 449 18.27 20.77 26.12
N MET A 450 16.97 20.55 25.88
CA MET A 450 16.34 19.23 25.95
C MET A 450 16.81 18.31 24.83
N ILE A 451 16.98 18.83 23.60
CA ILE A 451 17.58 18.08 22.47
C ILE A 451 19.00 17.65 22.82
N ASN A 452 19.88 18.58 23.20
CA ASN A 452 21.27 18.29 23.56
C ASN A 452 21.39 17.29 24.74
N THR A 453 20.50 17.38 25.72
CA THR A 453 20.46 16.42 26.84
C THR A 453 19.94 15.05 26.38
N GLY A 454 18.89 15.03 25.56
CA GLY A 454 18.24 13.83 25.04
C GLY A 454 19.13 13.01 24.11
N LEU A 455 19.81 13.65 23.15
CA LEU A 455 20.78 13.01 22.26
C LEU A 455 21.81 12.22 23.06
N LYS A 456 22.43 12.88 24.05
CA LYS A 456 23.39 12.25 24.95
C LYS A 456 22.77 11.13 25.79
N GLN A 457 21.60 11.37 26.39
CA GLN A 457 20.92 10.39 27.26
C GLN A 457 20.51 9.12 26.51
N VAL A 458 19.96 9.24 25.30
CA VAL A 458 19.61 8.10 24.45
C VAL A 458 20.86 7.34 24.01
N LYS A 459 21.93 8.05 23.61
CA LYS A 459 23.22 7.45 23.24
C LYS A 459 23.86 6.68 24.42
N GLU A 460 23.86 7.25 25.62
CA GLU A 460 24.42 6.61 26.84
C GLU A 460 23.55 5.47 27.42
N THR A 461 22.22 5.45 27.20
CA THR A 461 21.30 4.48 27.83
C THR A 461 20.65 3.47 26.89
N LYS A 462 20.63 3.74 25.58
CA LYS A 462 20.06 2.87 24.53
C LYS A 462 21.08 2.43 23.48
N ASN A 463 22.27 3.05 23.46
CA ASN A 463 23.27 2.87 22.40
C ASN A 463 22.76 3.28 21.00
N ILE A 464 21.77 4.18 20.91
CA ILE A 464 21.23 4.68 19.63
C ILE A 464 21.81 6.06 19.35
N ASP A 465 22.39 6.24 18.16
CA ASP A 465 23.04 7.50 17.77
C ASP A 465 22.10 8.42 16.98
N VAL A 466 21.10 8.96 17.68
CA VAL A 466 20.05 9.81 17.08
C VAL A 466 20.63 11.08 16.44
N GLU A 467 21.82 11.52 16.86
CA GLU A 467 22.57 12.63 16.25
C GLU A 467 22.98 12.29 14.82
N LYS A 468 23.62 11.13 14.62
CA LYS A 468 24.00 10.59 13.31
C LYS A 468 22.79 10.29 12.43
N MET A 469 21.69 9.78 13.00
CA MET A 469 20.45 9.55 12.25
C MET A 469 19.86 10.85 11.68
N LEU A 470 19.81 11.93 12.48
CA LEU A 470 19.32 13.23 12.01
C LEU A 470 20.27 13.86 10.98
N GLU A 471 21.58 13.71 11.16
CA GLU A 471 22.58 14.17 10.19
C GLU A 471 22.37 13.47 8.83
N GLU A 472 22.22 12.15 8.80
CA GLU A 472 22.00 11.36 7.59
C GLU A 472 20.63 11.63 6.92
N MET A 473 19.64 12.13 7.66
CA MET A 473 18.35 12.55 7.08
C MET A 473 18.33 13.97 6.50
N VAL A 474 19.35 14.78 6.77
CA VAL A 474 19.43 16.19 6.31
C VAL A 474 20.61 16.45 5.38
N ASN A 475 21.72 15.71 5.53
CA ASN A 475 22.94 15.85 4.74
C ASN A 475 23.10 14.70 3.74
N ILE A 476 22.54 14.93 2.55
CA ILE A 476 22.49 14.01 1.41
C ILE A 476 23.89 13.82 0.81
N ASP A 477 24.25 12.57 0.49
CA ASP A 477 25.44 12.26 -0.29
C ASP A 477 25.20 12.57 -1.79
N PRO A 478 26.06 13.36 -2.47
CA PRO A 478 25.86 13.70 -3.87
C PRO A 478 25.85 12.52 -4.84
N ASN A 479 26.41 11.37 -4.48
CA ASN A 479 26.36 10.17 -5.32
C ASN A 479 24.93 9.59 -5.40
N LEU A 480 24.09 9.79 -4.36
CA LEU A 480 22.69 9.37 -4.31
C LEU A 480 21.76 10.21 -5.21
N ILE A 481 22.33 11.03 -6.12
CA ILE A 481 21.58 11.76 -7.13
C ILE A 481 21.72 11.08 -8.48
N ARG A 482 20.62 10.53 -8.97
CA ARG A 482 20.54 9.84 -10.25
C ARG A 482 20.51 10.89 -11.37
N GLY A 483 21.61 11.01 -12.12
CA GLY A 483 21.68 11.97 -13.23
C GLY A 483 23.09 12.31 -13.72
N THR A 484 23.31 13.60 -13.99
CA THR A 484 24.56 14.17 -14.53
C THR A 484 25.49 14.66 -13.42
N HIS A 485 26.78 14.82 -13.73
CA HIS A 485 27.79 15.25 -12.76
C HIS A 485 27.46 16.64 -12.16
N ILE A 486 27.40 16.70 -10.83
CA ILE A 486 27.07 17.90 -10.06
C ILE A 486 28.34 18.67 -9.70
N ASP A 487 28.32 19.98 -9.98
CA ASP A 487 29.34 20.94 -9.57
C ASP A 487 29.21 21.27 -8.07
N LEU A 488 29.98 20.55 -7.25
CA LEU A 488 30.00 20.66 -5.78
C LEU A 488 30.83 21.85 -5.27
N GLN A 489 30.60 23.05 -5.82
CA GLN A 489 31.19 24.26 -5.25
C GLN A 489 30.52 24.59 -3.90
N GLU A 490 31.28 24.57 -2.82
CA GLU A 490 30.83 24.94 -1.47
C GLU A 490 30.07 26.28 -1.44
N GLY A 491 28.86 26.28 -0.86
CA GLY A 491 27.94 27.41 -0.83
C GLY A 491 27.07 27.61 -2.08
N LYS A 492 27.21 26.78 -3.11
CA LYS A 492 26.28 26.75 -4.25
C LYS A 492 24.91 26.21 -3.80
N ILE A 493 23.83 26.70 -4.42
CA ILE A 493 22.45 26.36 -4.10
C ILE A 493 21.75 25.88 -5.36
N PHE A 494 21.06 24.74 -5.29
CA PHE A 494 20.21 24.16 -6.31
C PHE A 494 18.74 24.25 -5.90
N SER A 495 17.82 24.43 -6.84
CA SER A 495 16.38 24.40 -6.56
C SER A 495 15.81 23.00 -6.76
N MET A 496 14.92 22.57 -5.88
CA MET A 496 14.25 21.28 -5.93
C MET A 496 12.82 21.43 -6.44
N GLN A 497 12.29 20.43 -7.15
CA GLN A 497 10.90 20.42 -7.66
C GLN A 497 10.30 19.02 -7.56
N ALA A 498 9.05 18.94 -7.11
CA ALA A 498 8.22 17.75 -7.16
C ALA A 498 7.35 17.78 -8.43
N HIS A 499 7.30 16.66 -9.16
CA HIS A 499 6.57 16.55 -10.44
C HIS A 499 5.56 15.39 -10.50
N GLY A 500 5.45 14.59 -9.44
CA GLY A 500 4.50 13.47 -9.37
C GLY A 500 3.03 13.90 -9.27
N GLN A 501 2.10 12.98 -9.50
CA GLN A 501 0.66 13.28 -9.55
C GLN A 501 -0.17 12.71 -8.38
N GLY A 502 0.25 11.61 -7.77
CA GLY A 502 -0.31 11.09 -6.50
C GLY A 502 0.32 11.71 -5.25
N ASP A 503 0.02 11.12 -4.09
CA ASP A 503 0.44 11.58 -2.76
C ASP A 503 1.97 11.49 -2.52
N MET A 504 2.70 10.75 -3.37
CA MET A 504 4.16 10.61 -3.34
C MET A 504 4.78 10.68 -4.74
N GLY A 505 5.91 11.37 -4.86
CA GLY A 505 6.64 11.53 -6.12
C GLY A 505 8.12 11.86 -5.94
N ALA A 506 8.87 11.96 -7.04
CA ALA A 506 10.29 12.24 -7.03
C ALA A 506 10.64 13.71 -6.76
N LEU A 507 11.84 13.92 -6.22
CA LEU A 507 12.46 15.24 -6.02
C LEU A 507 13.55 15.47 -7.08
N SER A 508 13.19 16.17 -8.15
CA SER A 508 14.11 16.59 -9.21
C SER A 508 14.92 17.81 -8.77
N ILE A 509 16.23 17.82 -9.08
CA ILE A 509 17.18 18.89 -8.70
C ILE A 509 17.59 19.70 -9.94
N TYR A 510 17.63 21.03 -9.80
CA TYR A 510 17.90 21.95 -10.91
C TYR A 510 19.00 22.98 -10.60
N ASP A 511 19.88 23.22 -11.58
CA ASP A 511 20.72 24.42 -11.68
C ASP A 511 20.05 25.42 -12.65
N GLY A 512 19.35 26.40 -12.08
CA GLY A 512 18.46 27.29 -12.82
C GLY A 512 17.31 26.52 -13.49
N ASN A 513 17.33 26.44 -14.82
CA ASN A 513 16.34 25.69 -15.61
C ASN A 513 16.86 24.32 -16.07
N THR A 514 18.05 23.89 -15.63
CA THR A 514 18.69 22.64 -16.07
C THR A 514 18.49 21.57 -15.01
N LYS A 515 17.71 20.51 -15.31
CA LYS A 515 17.64 19.32 -14.43
C LYS A 515 19.02 18.67 -14.38
N LEU A 516 19.54 18.47 -13.17
CA LEU A 516 20.81 17.79 -12.94
C LEU A 516 20.59 16.29 -12.74
N GLY A 517 19.55 15.93 -12.01
CA GLY A 517 19.20 14.57 -11.61
C GLY A 517 18.10 14.56 -10.54
N GLU A 518 17.95 13.42 -9.86
CA GLU A 518 16.86 13.14 -8.91
C GLU A 518 17.41 12.56 -7.61
N LEU A 519 16.81 12.92 -6.45
CA LEU A 519 17.13 12.27 -5.18
C LEU A 519 16.67 10.80 -5.15
N SER A 520 17.45 9.93 -4.50
CA SER A 520 17.11 8.52 -4.31
C SER A 520 15.80 8.32 -3.54
N SER A 521 14.86 7.59 -4.17
CA SER A 521 13.72 6.94 -3.50
C SER A 521 14.04 5.53 -3.00
N GLU A 522 15.24 5.04 -3.31
CA GLU A 522 15.72 3.71 -2.93
C GLU A 522 16.44 3.73 -1.59
N SER A 523 16.25 2.68 -0.79
CA SER A 523 16.99 2.44 0.45
C SER A 523 17.36 0.96 0.65
N GLY A 524 18.39 0.71 1.45
CA GLY A 524 18.85 -0.62 1.80
C GLY A 524 19.48 -0.67 3.19
N PHE A 525 19.06 -1.63 4.01
CA PHE A 525 19.54 -1.81 5.38
C PHE A 525 19.50 -3.28 5.81
N PHE A 526 20.26 -3.63 6.83
CA PHE A 526 20.17 -4.95 7.48
C PHE A 526 19.36 -4.85 8.77
N LYS A 527 18.57 -5.89 9.06
CA LYS A 527 17.95 -6.11 10.37
C LYS A 527 18.32 -7.47 10.96
N GLN A 528 18.38 -7.53 12.29
CA GLN A 528 18.68 -8.74 13.06
C GLN A 528 17.80 -8.79 14.31
N VAL A 529 17.15 -9.92 14.54
CA VAL A 529 16.32 -10.16 15.75
C VAL A 529 17.23 -10.43 16.94
N GLU A 530 16.99 -9.80 18.09
CA GLU A 530 17.77 -10.06 19.30
C GLU A 530 17.66 -11.53 19.71
N GLY A 531 18.81 -12.19 19.86
CA GLY A 531 18.90 -13.62 20.18
C GLY A 531 18.99 -14.55 18.97
N GLN A 532 18.83 -14.06 17.74
CA GLN A 532 19.06 -14.85 16.53
C GLN A 532 20.43 -14.51 15.89
N THR A 533 21.08 -15.54 15.35
CA THR A 533 22.31 -15.38 14.55
C THR A 533 22.00 -14.78 13.18
N LYS A 534 20.80 -15.05 12.67
CA LYS A 534 20.32 -14.72 11.34
C LYS A 534 20.17 -13.22 11.11
N GLU A 535 20.68 -12.78 9.98
CA GLU A 535 20.61 -11.39 9.52
C GLU A 535 19.77 -11.33 8.25
N THR A 536 19.12 -10.19 8.00
CA THR A 536 18.24 -10.01 6.85
C THR A 536 18.51 -8.66 6.21
N PHE A 537 18.98 -8.67 4.96
CA PHE A 537 19.04 -7.46 4.15
C PHE A 537 17.62 -7.13 3.68
N VAL A 538 17.24 -5.86 3.71
CA VAL A 538 15.98 -5.32 3.22
C VAL A 538 16.32 -4.23 2.21
N PHE A 539 15.69 -4.27 1.03
CA PHE A 539 15.78 -3.23 0.01
C PHE A 539 14.37 -2.73 -0.31
N GLU A 540 14.21 -1.41 -0.36
CA GLU A 540 12.93 -0.74 -0.56
C GLU A 540 13.07 0.37 -1.61
N ASP A 541 12.07 0.55 -2.47
CA ASP A 541 11.90 1.75 -3.29
C ASP A 541 10.45 2.22 -3.16
N ILE A 542 10.27 3.31 -2.41
CA ILE A 542 8.94 3.84 -2.09
C ILE A 542 8.17 4.36 -3.32
N LEU A 543 8.85 4.80 -4.38
CA LEU A 543 8.17 5.29 -5.58
C LEU A 543 7.69 4.13 -6.46
N HIS A 544 8.48 3.07 -6.58
CA HIS A 544 7.98 1.80 -7.11
C HIS A 544 6.92 1.16 -6.20
N ASN A 545 6.85 1.53 -4.92
CA ASN A 545 6.10 0.84 -3.87
C ASN A 545 6.43 -0.67 -3.87
N LEU A 546 7.72 -0.95 -3.66
CA LEU A 546 8.29 -2.30 -3.58
C LEU A 546 9.22 -2.44 -2.37
N ASN A 547 9.23 -3.63 -1.78
CA ASN A 547 10.04 -4.02 -0.63
C ASN A 547 10.38 -5.51 -0.80
N VAL A 548 11.65 -5.88 -0.64
CA VAL A 548 12.07 -7.29 -0.55
C VAL A 548 13.02 -7.49 0.63
N SER A 549 13.19 -8.75 1.01
CA SER A 549 14.19 -9.13 2.00
C SER A 549 14.96 -10.38 1.58
N TYR A 550 16.26 -10.39 1.87
CA TYR A 550 17.20 -11.47 1.56
C TYR A 550 17.87 -11.97 2.84
N GLU A 551 17.79 -13.27 3.08
CA GLU A 551 18.37 -13.91 4.26
C GLU A 551 19.90 -14.04 4.12
N GLY A 552 20.66 -13.43 5.04
CA GLY A 552 22.13 -13.45 4.96
C GLY A 552 22.74 -12.55 3.87
N GLY A 553 22.00 -11.54 3.40
CA GLY A 553 22.45 -10.59 2.38
C GLY A 553 22.19 -11.04 0.94
N ALA A 554 22.29 -10.11 0.00
CA ALA A 554 22.03 -10.32 -1.43
C ALA A 554 23.32 -10.29 -2.27
N TYR A 555 23.22 -10.75 -3.51
CA TYR A 555 24.24 -10.53 -4.54
C TYR A 555 23.72 -9.52 -5.58
N MET A 556 24.64 -8.73 -6.14
CA MET A 556 24.35 -7.68 -7.11
C MET A 556 25.35 -7.74 -8.25
N ALA A 557 24.89 -7.58 -9.49
CA ALA A 557 25.74 -7.51 -10.66
C ALA A 557 25.70 -6.13 -11.31
N VAL A 558 26.78 -5.75 -12.00
CA VAL A 558 26.83 -4.56 -12.87
C VAL A 558 26.99 -5.01 -14.32
N THR A 559 26.09 -4.56 -15.20
CA THR A 559 26.16 -4.79 -16.65
C THR A 559 26.34 -3.47 -17.41
N LYS A 560 26.68 -3.56 -18.70
CA LYS A 560 26.88 -2.39 -19.56
C LYS A 560 26.25 -2.62 -20.94
N GLU A 561 25.12 -1.98 -21.17
CA GLU A 561 24.25 -2.19 -22.34
C GLU A 561 24.09 -0.88 -23.11
N ASN A 562 24.32 -0.92 -24.42
CA ASN A 562 24.31 0.26 -25.30
C ASN A 562 25.19 1.44 -24.84
N GLY A 563 26.13 1.21 -23.91
CA GLY A 563 27.00 2.22 -23.30
C GLY A 563 26.54 2.73 -21.93
N HIS A 564 25.34 2.37 -21.48
CA HIS A 564 24.79 2.68 -20.16
C HIS A 564 25.09 1.54 -19.17
N TYR A 565 25.26 1.86 -17.89
CA TYR A 565 25.40 0.84 -16.84
C TYR A 565 24.05 0.54 -16.20
N LYS A 566 23.83 -0.73 -15.86
CA LYS A 566 22.72 -1.19 -15.01
C LYS A 566 23.32 -1.90 -13.79
N ALA A 567 22.66 -1.79 -12.63
CA ALA A 567 22.90 -2.68 -11.52
C ALA A 567 21.60 -3.42 -11.19
N SER A 568 21.73 -4.69 -10.85
CA SER A 568 20.62 -5.63 -10.68
C SER A 568 20.90 -6.57 -9.53
N LEU A 569 19.90 -6.83 -8.68
CA LEU A 569 19.98 -7.92 -7.71
C LEU A 569 19.79 -9.25 -8.47
N ILE A 570 20.59 -10.25 -8.12
CA ILE A 570 20.68 -11.53 -8.86
C ILE A 570 20.48 -12.74 -7.93
N ASP A 571 19.71 -13.72 -8.39
CA ASP A 571 19.40 -14.93 -7.62
C ASP A 571 20.46 -16.02 -7.81
N GLY A 572 21.59 -15.84 -7.12
CA GLY A 572 22.63 -16.86 -7.01
C GLY A 572 23.39 -17.09 -8.32
N ARG A 573 23.55 -18.36 -8.72
CA ARG A 573 24.48 -18.81 -9.77
C ARG A 573 23.78 -19.04 -11.11
N THR A 574 24.59 -19.04 -12.18
CA THR A 574 24.17 -19.28 -13.57
C THR A 574 23.30 -20.53 -13.72
N VAL A 575 22.16 -20.39 -14.39
CA VAL A 575 21.32 -21.48 -14.92
C VAL A 575 21.81 -21.81 -16.34
N GLU A 576 21.88 -23.08 -16.74
CA GLU A 576 22.37 -23.45 -18.10
C GLU A 576 21.42 -23.03 -19.23
N ARG A 577 20.11 -23.06 -18.94
CA ARG A 577 18.94 -22.68 -19.76
C ARG A 577 17.68 -23.07 -18.99
N ASP A 578 16.51 -22.63 -19.42
CA ASP A 578 15.20 -23.02 -18.86
C ASP A 578 14.11 -23.07 -19.95
N GLU A 579 12.84 -22.94 -19.58
CA GLU A 579 11.69 -22.92 -20.50
C GLU A 579 11.45 -21.55 -21.18
N TYR A 580 12.11 -20.49 -20.69
CA TYR A 580 12.01 -19.11 -21.18
C TYR A 580 13.24 -18.66 -21.98
N PHE A 581 14.40 -19.27 -21.75
CA PHE A 581 15.70 -18.90 -22.33
C PHE A 581 16.54 -20.11 -22.74
N ASP A 582 16.85 -20.20 -24.04
CA ASP A 582 17.68 -21.24 -24.67
C ASP A 582 19.19 -21.18 -24.32
N GLU A 583 19.63 -20.25 -23.46
CA GLU A 583 21.05 -19.96 -23.19
C GLU A 583 21.38 -19.71 -21.71
N ALA A 584 22.65 -19.92 -21.35
CA ALA A 584 23.12 -19.84 -19.97
C ALA A 584 23.21 -18.40 -19.44
N HIS A 585 22.55 -18.15 -18.30
CA HIS A 585 22.34 -16.81 -17.78
C HIS A 585 22.14 -16.78 -16.25
N LEU A 586 22.12 -15.59 -15.67
CA LEU A 586 21.58 -15.29 -14.34
C LEU A 586 20.17 -14.69 -14.49
N HIS A 587 19.24 -15.10 -13.64
CA HIS A 587 17.98 -14.38 -13.51
C HIS A 587 18.19 -13.00 -12.88
N GLU A 588 17.53 -12.01 -13.44
CA GLU A 588 17.33 -10.70 -12.80
C GLU A 588 16.17 -10.76 -11.80
N ASN A 589 16.31 -10.14 -10.63
CA ASN A 589 15.13 -9.75 -9.87
C ASN A 589 14.47 -8.55 -10.58
N GLU A 590 13.52 -8.85 -11.48
CA GLU A 590 12.90 -7.87 -12.37
C GLU A 590 12.11 -6.76 -11.67
N LEU A 591 11.74 -7.02 -10.42
CA LEU A 591 11.08 -6.04 -9.56
C LEU A 591 12.07 -4.96 -9.10
N LEU A 592 13.39 -5.22 -9.13
CA LEU A 592 14.41 -4.40 -8.47
C LEU A 592 15.71 -4.24 -9.26
N HIS A 593 15.88 -3.03 -9.80
CA HIS A 593 17.11 -2.58 -10.45
C HIS A 593 17.70 -1.40 -9.65
N PRO A 594 18.51 -1.66 -8.60
CA PRO A 594 19.07 -0.58 -7.78
C PRO A 594 19.94 0.37 -8.60
N SER A 595 19.92 1.64 -8.26
CA SER A 595 20.71 2.64 -8.96
C SER A 595 22.22 2.40 -8.79
N THR A 596 22.97 2.48 -9.89
CA THR A 596 24.45 2.47 -9.85
C THR A 596 25.06 3.60 -8.99
N CYS A 597 24.26 4.61 -8.62
CA CYS A 597 24.56 5.65 -7.63
C CYS A 597 25.06 5.15 -6.26
N HIS A 598 24.66 3.95 -5.82
CA HIS A 598 25.12 3.37 -4.54
C HIS A 598 26.59 2.91 -4.61
N ILE A 599 27.20 2.87 -5.80
CA ILE A 599 28.57 2.41 -6.06
C ILE A 599 29.51 3.61 -6.27
N GLN A 600 30.62 3.65 -5.52
CA GLN A 600 31.57 4.76 -5.47
C GLN A 600 32.92 4.43 -6.16
N LYS A 601 32.91 3.51 -7.12
CA LYS A 601 34.09 2.96 -7.83
C LYS A 601 33.92 3.05 -9.36
N ASP A 602 34.99 2.75 -10.09
CA ASP A 602 34.95 2.64 -11.55
C ASP A 602 34.13 1.42 -11.99
N LEU A 603 32.92 1.66 -12.50
CA LEU A 603 31.98 0.61 -12.92
C LEU A 603 32.54 -0.32 -14.00
N ASP A 604 33.49 0.13 -14.85
CA ASP A 604 34.13 -0.74 -15.86
C ASP A 604 35.00 -1.85 -15.24
N SER A 605 35.42 -1.68 -13.97
CA SER A 605 36.14 -2.72 -13.20
C SER A 605 35.22 -3.75 -12.53
N LEU A 606 33.95 -3.39 -12.34
CA LEU A 606 32.94 -4.18 -11.62
C LEU A 606 31.96 -4.91 -12.54
N LEU A 607 32.20 -4.90 -13.85
CA LEU A 607 31.34 -5.58 -14.83
C LEU A 607 31.34 -7.10 -14.66
N LEU A 608 30.15 -7.69 -14.81
CA LEU A 608 29.95 -9.14 -14.83
C LEU A 608 30.77 -9.81 -15.96
N ARG A 609 31.42 -10.93 -15.64
CA ARG A 609 32.35 -11.64 -16.55
C ARG A 609 31.64 -12.75 -17.32
N GLY A 610 31.40 -12.55 -18.60
CA GLY A 610 31.12 -13.60 -19.60
C GLY A 610 29.72 -14.24 -19.56
N THR A 611 29.02 -14.14 -18.43
CA THR A 611 27.62 -14.57 -18.26
C THR A 611 26.65 -13.44 -18.60
N LYS A 612 25.46 -13.77 -19.09
CA LYS A 612 24.35 -12.83 -19.30
C LYS A 612 23.47 -12.71 -18.06
N ILE A 613 22.80 -11.58 -17.90
CA ILE A 613 21.59 -11.47 -17.08
C ILE A 613 20.41 -11.43 -18.05
N LEU A 614 19.34 -12.18 -17.78
CA LEU A 614 18.11 -12.20 -18.59
C LEU A 614 16.86 -11.96 -17.72
N ASN A 615 15.79 -11.53 -18.37
CA ASN A 615 14.57 -10.98 -17.77
C ASN A 615 13.36 -11.41 -18.63
N HIS A 616 12.32 -11.98 -18.02
CA HIS A 616 11.15 -12.57 -18.68
C HIS A 616 10.34 -11.53 -19.46
N GLN A 617 10.46 -10.24 -19.12
CA GLN A 617 9.92 -9.14 -19.91
C GLN A 617 10.49 -9.06 -21.33
N ASP A 618 11.66 -9.63 -21.59
CA ASP A 618 12.33 -9.65 -22.90
C ASP A 618 12.47 -11.07 -23.49
N SER A 619 11.95 -12.11 -22.84
CA SER A 619 11.72 -13.43 -23.47
C SER A 619 10.55 -13.36 -24.43
N GLU A 620 10.62 -14.05 -25.58
CA GLU A 620 9.44 -14.26 -26.43
C GLU A 620 8.52 -15.38 -25.91
N HIS A 621 9.03 -16.27 -25.06
CA HIS A 621 8.28 -17.42 -24.51
C HIS A 621 7.41 -17.05 -23.32
N ALA A 622 7.90 -16.14 -22.46
CA ALA A 622 7.16 -15.68 -21.29
C ALA A 622 6.05 -14.64 -21.61
N GLN A 623 5.70 -14.44 -22.89
CA GLN A 623 4.79 -13.38 -23.35
C GLN A 623 3.54 -13.96 -24.01
N TYR A 624 2.44 -13.20 -24.03
CA TYR A 624 1.26 -13.57 -24.80
C TYR A 624 1.62 -13.86 -26.27
N SER A 625 1.31 -15.07 -26.72
CA SER A 625 1.44 -15.45 -28.13
C SER A 625 0.51 -14.62 -29.04
N ASP A 626 0.82 -14.58 -30.33
CA ASP A 626 0.01 -13.85 -31.31
C ASP A 626 -1.44 -14.38 -31.38
N GLU A 627 -1.68 -15.67 -31.14
CA GLU A 627 -3.04 -16.25 -31.07
C GLU A 627 -3.83 -15.74 -29.84
N GLN A 628 -3.16 -15.62 -28.68
CA GLN A 628 -3.75 -15.00 -27.49
C GLN A 628 -4.03 -13.50 -27.71
N ARG A 629 -3.13 -12.77 -28.41
CA ARG A 629 -3.32 -11.35 -28.75
C ARG A 629 -4.44 -11.10 -29.75
N GLU A 630 -4.56 -11.94 -30.79
CA GLU A 630 -5.60 -11.78 -31.82
C GLU A 630 -6.99 -12.28 -31.37
N SER A 631 -7.07 -13.28 -30.47
CA SER A 631 -8.35 -13.97 -30.18
C SER A 631 -8.61 -14.35 -28.71
N GLY A 632 -7.57 -14.42 -27.89
CA GLY A 632 -7.65 -14.76 -26.47
C GLY A 632 -8.24 -13.63 -25.62
N VAL A 633 -8.36 -13.91 -24.32
CA VAL A 633 -8.61 -12.89 -23.30
C VAL A 633 -7.26 -12.56 -22.66
N ILE A 634 -6.89 -11.28 -22.68
CA ILE A 634 -5.59 -10.80 -22.17
C ILE A 634 -5.78 -9.55 -21.30
N VAL A 635 -4.79 -9.25 -20.46
CA VAL A 635 -4.69 -7.98 -19.71
C VAL A 635 -3.62 -7.10 -20.36
N GLU A 636 -3.98 -5.87 -20.70
CA GLU A 636 -3.07 -4.88 -21.30
C GLU A 636 -3.05 -3.55 -20.54
N LYS A 637 -1.96 -2.81 -20.73
CA LYS A 637 -1.69 -1.49 -20.17
C LYS A 637 -2.68 -0.44 -20.71
N GLY A 638 -3.42 0.21 -19.81
CA GLY A 638 -4.45 1.22 -20.08
C GLY A 638 -3.95 2.65 -19.86
N LYS A 639 -4.82 3.50 -19.30
CA LYS A 639 -4.51 4.89 -18.95
C LYS A 639 -3.42 4.96 -17.86
N LEU A 640 -2.50 5.92 -17.97
CA LEU A 640 -1.63 6.34 -16.85
C LEU A 640 -2.51 6.84 -15.68
N LEU A 641 -2.27 6.32 -14.47
CA LEU A 641 -3.03 6.63 -13.26
C LEU A 641 -2.23 7.53 -12.30
N ASP A 642 -0.99 7.16 -12.00
CA ASP A 642 -0.04 7.97 -11.25
C ASP A 642 1.29 8.05 -12.02
N ASN A 643 1.80 9.27 -12.19
CA ASN A 643 3.14 9.51 -12.70
C ASN A 643 4.04 9.89 -11.53
N LYS A 644 5.20 9.23 -11.39
CA LYS A 644 6.09 9.45 -10.23
C LYS A 644 6.94 10.71 -10.37
N GLY A 645 6.97 11.35 -11.53
CA GLY A 645 7.78 12.53 -11.81
C GLY A 645 9.28 12.24 -11.96
N THR A 646 9.65 10.97 -12.18
CA THR A 646 11.02 10.49 -12.37
C THR A 646 11.51 10.64 -13.83
N ASP A 647 12.80 10.41 -14.07
CA ASP A 647 13.38 10.20 -15.42
C ASP A 647 13.21 8.74 -15.92
N ARG A 648 12.44 7.90 -15.21
CA ARG A 648 12.10 6.51 -15.60
C ARG A 648 10.58 6.36 -15.77
N THR A 649 10.10 5.18 -16.17
CA THR A 649 8.67 4.93 -16.49
C THR A 649 8.17 3.53 -16.09
N ASP A 650 9.00 2.84 -15.33
CA ASP A 650 8.81 1.53 -14.71
C ASP A 650 8.19 1.64 -13.31
N ASP A 651 8.29 2.81 -12.66
CA ASP A 651 7.61 3.17 -11.40
C ASP A 651 6.25 3.87 -11.61
N ASP A 652 6.03 4.50 -12.77
CA ASP A 652 4.72 4.99 -13.21
C ASP A 652 3.65 3.89 -13.19
N VAL A 653 2.48 4.20 -12.62
CA VAL A 653 1.38 3.25 -12.41
C VAL A 653 0.28 3.46 -13.44
N TYR A 654 -0.12 2.37 -14.12
CA TYR A 654 -1.11 2.39 -15.19
C TYR A 654 -2.28 1.45 -14.90
N GLU A 655 -3.45 1.81 -15.41
CA GLU A 655 -4.67 1.01 -15.41
C GLU A 655 -4.44 -0.33 -16.10
N ALA A 656 -5.01 -1.42 -15.56
CA ALA A 656 -5.06 -2.70 -16.25
C ALA A 656 -6.42 -2.86 -16.95
N VAL A 657 -6.39 -3.26 -18.22
CA VAL A 657 -7.57 -3.38 -19.09
C VAL A 657 -7.65 -4.80 -19.66
N VAL A 658 -8.73 -5.50 -19.36
CA VAL A 658 -9.03 -6.81 -19.94
C VAL A 658 -9.59 -6.63 -21.34
N LYS A 659 -8.99 -7.30 -22.32
CA LYS A 659 -9.39 -7.24 -23.74
C LYS A 659 -9.65 -8.62 -24.32
N GLN A 660 -10.44 -8.67 -25.37
CA GLN A 660 -10.57 -9.83 -26.26
C GLN A 660 -10.71 -9.36 -27.71
N GLY A 661 -9.86 -9.85 -28.61
CA GLY A 661 -9.88 -9.45 -30.04
C GLY A 661 -9.75 -7.94 -30.27
N GLY A 662 -9.08 -7.22 -29.36
CA GLY A 662 -8.98 -5.76 -29.35
C GLY A 662 -10.16 -4.99 -28.76
N GLU A 663 -11.26 -5.64 -28.34
CA GLU A 663 -12.36 -5.00 -27.62
C GLU A 663 -12.07 -4.93 -26.11
N ASN A 664 -12.24 -3.74 -25.50
CA ASN A 664 -12.08 -3.53 -24.06
C ASN A 664 -13.28 -4.11 -23.29
N LEU A 665 -13.12 -5.28 -22.68
CA LEU A 665 -14.15 -5.95 -21.88
C LEU A 665 -14.33 -5.31 -20.50
N HIS A 666 -13.21 -4.99 -19.83
CA HIS A 666 -13.20 -4.39 -18.50
C HIS A 666 -11.95 -3.53 -18.29
N ALA A 667 -12.06 -2.49 -17.48
CA ALA A 667 -10.93 -1.67 -17.02
C ALA A 667 -11.00 -1.58 -15.50
N PHE A 668 -9.95 -2.00 -14.81
CA PHE A 668 -9.97 -2.17 -13.37
C PHE A 668 -9.80 -0.82 -12.65
N LYS A 669 -10.72 -0.55 -11.71
CA LYS A 669 -10.51 0.50 -10.70
C LYS A 669 -9.70 -0.07 -9.54
N ASN A 670 -8.83 0.77 -8.99
CA ASN A 670 -7.84 0.37 -7.97
C ASN A 670 -8.20 0.85 -6.55
N MET A 671 -9.49 0.98 -6.23
CA MET A 671 -9.93 1.47 -4.91
C MET A 671 -9.96 0.34 -3.87
N GLY A 672 -9.18 0.52 -2.80
CA GLY A 672 -9.24 -0.31 -1.60
C GLY A 672 -9.78 0.46 -0.39
N PHE A 673 -10.39 -0.27 0.54
CA PHE A 673 -11.07 0.30 1.70
C PHE A 673 -10.59 -0.32 3.02
N TYR A 674 -10.33 0.53 4.01
CA TYR A 674 -9.86 0.12 5.34
C TYR A 674 -10.62 0.86 6.43
N ILE A 675 -10.76 0.27 7.61
CA ILE A 675 -11.31 0.92 8.81
C ILE A 675 -10.43 0.60 10.02
N SER A 676 -10.16 1.59 10.89
CA SER A 676 -9.42 1.33 12.13
C SER A 676 -10.33 0.69 13.18
N GLU A 677 -9.75 -0.07 14.10
CA GLU A 677 -10.48 -0.65 15.24
C GLU A 677 -11.26 0.39 16.07
N LYS A 678 -10.79 1.65 16.09
CA LYS A 678 -11.41 2.77 16.82
C LYS A 678 -12.51 3.48 16.04
N GLY A 679 -12.64 3.23 14.74
CA GLY A 679 -13.46 4.00 13.80
C GLY A 679 -12.61 4.70 12.73
N GLY A 680 -13.26 5.48 11.87
CA GLY A 680 -12.64 6.18 10.74
C GLY A 680 -12.45 5.28 9.51
N LEU A 681 -13.22 5.56 8.46
CA LEU A 681 -13.09 4.93 7.14
C LEU A 681 -11.93 5.55 6.37
N PHE A 682 -11.20 4.72 5.65
CA PHE A 682 -10.19 5.13 4.68
C PHE A 682 -10.54 4.61 3.30
N ILE A 683 -10.36 5.47 2.30
CA ILE A 683 -10.45 5.15 0.88
C ILE A 683 -9.06 5.38 0.30
N HIS A 684 -8.52 4.39 -0.40
CA HIS A 684 -7.22 4.49 -1.07
C HIS A 684 -7.35 4.08 -2.52
N ASP A 685 -6.97 4.95 -3.45
CA ASP A 685 -6.77 4.55 -4.84
C ASP A 685 -5.32 4.07 -5.00
N HIS A 686 -5.13 2.75 -5.01
CA HIS A 686 -3.83 2.11 -5.20
C HIS A 686 -3.25 2.33 -6.62
N GLY A 687 -4.03 2.86 -7.55
CA GLY A 687 -3.61 3.16 -8.93
C GLY A 687 -3.20 4.60 -9.11
N ALA A 688 -4.00 5.55 -8.59
CA ALA A 688 -3.67 6.98 -8.56
C ALA A 688 -2.74 7.37 -7.40
N ASN A 689 -2.51 6.46 -6.44
CA ASN A 689 -1.73 6.68 -5.22
C ASN A 689 -2.27 7.86 -4.40
N VAL A 690 -3.60 7.90 -4.18
CA VAL A 690 -4.29 8.97 -3.42
C VAL A 690 -5.11 8.38 -2.27
N ARG A 691 -4.92 8.91 -1.05
CA ARG A 691 -5.57 8.42 0.17
C ARG A 691 -6.45 9.46 0.86
N PHE A 692 -7.69 9.08 1.15
CA PHE A 692 -8.61 9.86 1.98
C PHE A 692 -8.84 9.18 3.33
N GLN A 693 -8.61 9.93 4.41
CA GLN A 693 -9.09 9.57 5.76
C GLN A 693 -10.40 10.33 6.03
N LEU A 694 -11.46 9.60 6.35
CA LEU A 694 -12.76 10.18 6.66
C LEU A 694 -12.92 10.29 8.20
N PRO A 695 -13.65 11.30 8.72
CA PRO A 695 -13.86 11.47 10.16
C PRO A 695 -14.54 10.27 10.83
N GLU A 696 -14.31 10.07 12.12
CA GLU A 696 -14.90 8.96 12.90
C GLU A 696 -16.44 8.98 12.97
N SER A 697 -17.08 10.12 12.64
CA SER A 697 -18.54 10.22 12.48
C SER A 697 -19.08 9.48 11.24
N VAL A 698 -18.23 9.23 10.24
CA VAL A 698 -18.56 8.40 9.07
C VAL A 698 -18.59 6.94 9.52
N THR A 699 -19.81 6.45 9.71
CA THR A 699 -20.13 5.17 10.37
C THR A 699 -21.01 4.28 9.49
N HIS A 700 -21.45 4.78 8.34
CA HIS A 700 -22.37 4.11 7.44
C HIS A 700 -21.99 4.36 5.98
N LEU A 701 -22.45 3.49 5.08
CA LEU A 701 -22.59 3.76 3.65
C LEU A 701 -24.08 3.86 3.31
N LYS A 702 -24.46 4.90 2.60
CA LYS A 702 -25.80 5.13 2.09
C LYS A 702 -25.91 4.67 0.65
N LEU A 703 -26.89 3.82 0.36
CA LEU A 703 -27.25 3.47 -1.01
C LEU A 703 -27.90 4.68 -1.67
N VAL A 704 -27.34 5.15 -2.78
CA VAL A 704 -27.87 6.28 -3.56
C VAL A 704 -28.00 5.92 -5.03
N GLU A 705 -28.84 6.63 -5.76
CA GLU A 705 -28.91 6.55 -7.22
C GLU A 705 -28.22 7.80 -7.80
N LYS A 706 -27.18 7.57 -8.61
CA LYS A 706 -26.32 8.58 -9.22
C LYS A 706 -26.07 8.16 -10.66
N ASP A 707 -26.34 9.07 -11.61
CA ASP A 707 -26.14 8.84 -13.04
C ASP A 707 -26.80 7.57 -13.59
N GLY A 708 -27.98 7.23 -13.05
CA GLY A 708 -28.78 6.05 -13.42
C GLY A 708 -28.28 4.72 -12.86
N GLN A 709 -27.32 4.74 -11.93
CA GLN A 709 -26.74 3.58 -11.28
C GLN A 709 -26.82 3.68 -9.75
N TYR A 710 -26.88 2.55 -9.06
CA TYR A 710 -26.65 2.50 -7.63
C TYR A 710 -25.18 2.78 -7.30
N LYS A 711 -24.93 3.56 -6.25
CA LYS A 711 -23.61 3.81 -5.65
C LYS A 711 -23.73 3.75 -4.13
N LEU A 712 -22.62 3.54 -3.44
CA LEU A 712 -22.51 3.66 -1.99
C LEU A 712 -21.82 4.99 -1.64
N ALA A 713 -22.45 5.81 -0.81
CA ALA A 713 -21.92 7.12 -0.40
C ALA A 713 -21.60 7.11 1.10
N PRO A 714 -20.37 7.46 1.56
CA PRO A 714 -20.04 7.54 2.97
C PRO A 714 -20.95 8.52 3.73
N SER A 715 -21.49 8.08 4.87
CA SER A 715 -22.43 8.87 5.68
C SER A 715 -22.28 8.61 7.18
N ASP A 716 -22.93 9.44 7.98
CA ASP A 716 -23.21 9.14 9.38
C ASP A 716 -24.47 8.26 9.55
N SER A 717 -24.83 7.97 10.81
CA SER A 717 -26.02 7.20 11.20
C SER A 717 -27.36 7.85 10.85
N GLU A 718 -27.37 9.16 10.58
CA GLU A 718 -28.56 9.90 10.17
C GLU A 718 -28.70 9.96 8.64
N GLY A 719 -27.79 9.30 7.89
CA GLY A 719 -27.77 9.29 6.43
C GLY A 719 -27.32 10.60 5.79
N ARG A 720 -26.61 11.45 6.54
CA ARG A 720 -26.00 12.69 6.03
C ARG A 720 -24.66 12.32 5.38
N GLU A 721 -24.56 12.59 4.08
CA GLU A 721 -23.39 12.21 3.27
C GLU A 721 -22.18 13.09 3.55
N TYR A 722 -21.01 12.47 3.68
CA TYR A 722 -19.74 13.16 3.68
C TYR A 722 -19.43 13.70 2.28
N SER A 723 -18.93 14.94 2.20
CA SER A 723 -18.81 15.69 0.93
C SER A 723 -17.49 16.45 0.75
N SER A 724 -16.54 16.32 1.69
CA SER A 724 -15.22 16.95 1.61
C SER A 724 -14.19 16.17 0.78
N ILE A 725 -14.64 15.21 -0.04
CA ILE A 725 -13.82 14.42 -0.96
C ILE A 725 -14.45 14.45 -2.37
N PRO A 726 -13.66 14.28 -3.46
CA PRO A 726 -14.17 14.33 -4.83
C PRO A 726 -15.29 13.31 -5.09
N ASP A 727 -16.25 13.66 -5.95
CA ASP A 727 -17.41 12.81 -6.30
C ASP A 727 -17.00 11.41 -6.81
N GLU A 728 -15.83 11.30 -7.46
CA GLU A 728 -15.22 10.04 -7.94
C GLU A 728 -14.92 9.04 -6.82
N TYR A 729 -14.43 9.53 -5.67
CA TYR A 729 -14.11 8.70 -4.50
C TYR A 729 -15.28 8.64 -3.50
N ARG A 730 -16.18 9.62 -3.53
CA ARG A 730 -17.40 9.68 -2.72
C ARG A 730 -18.45 8.67 -3.14
N TYR A 731 -18.64 8.46 -4.44
CA TYR A 731 -19.70 7.59 -4.97
C TYR A 731 -19.15 6.21 -5.36
N ILE A 732 -18.86 5.42 -4.33
CA ILE A 732 -18.27 4.08 -4.41
C ILE A 732 -19.13 3.16 -5.29
N ASP A 733 -18.49 2.47 -6.23
CA ASP A 733 -19.16 1.57 -7.16
C ASP A 733 -19.54 0.22 -6.54
N PRO A 734 -20.72 -0.36 -6.87
CA PRO A 734 -21.13 -1.69 -6.39
C PRO A 734 -20.20 -2.86 -6.73
N ILE A 735 -19.28 -2.72 -7.70
CA ILE A 735 -18.26 -3.74 -8.00
C ILE A 735 -17.33 -3.99 -6.80
N PHE A 736 -17.11 -2.98 -5.94
CA PHE A 736 -16.28 -3.14 -4.74
C PHE A 736 -17.03 -3.78 -3.56
N ALA A 737 -18.33 -4.08 -3.67
CA ALA A 737 -19.13 -4.58 -2.57
C ALA A 737 -19.41 -6.08 -2.76
N HIS A 738 -18.77 -6.94 -1.94
CA HIS A 738 -18.77 -8.39 -2.13
C HIS A 738 -19.55 -9.16 -1.06
N GLU A 739 -20.33 -10.15 -1.51
CA GLU A 739 -20.81 -11.24 -0.67
C GLU A 739 -19.66 -12.24 -0.50
N TYR A 740 -19.41 -12.70 0.74
CA TYR A 740 -18.33 -13.62 1.07
C TYR A 740 -18.84 -14.81 1.87
N GLU A 741 -18.23 -15.96 1.65
CA GLU A 741 -18.35 -17.08 2.59
C GLU A 741 -17.22 -16.97 3.62
N LYS A 742 -17.60 -16.96 4.90
CA LYS A 742 -16.62 -17.12 5.98
C LYS A 742 -16.28 -18.62 6.09
N LYS A 743 -15.14 -19.02 5.53
CA LYS A 743 -14.49 -20.31 5.84
C LYS A 743 -14.20 -20.35 7.34
N GLU A 744 -15.15 -20.83 8.15
CA GLU A 744 -15.09 -20.84 9.63
C GLU A 744 -13.89 -21.60 10.23
N TYR A 745 -13.18 -22.38 9.42
CA TYR A 745 -11.97 -23.12 9.75
C TYR A 745 -10.66 -22.40 9.38
N SER A 746 -10.74 -21.23 8.75
CA SER A 746 -9.61 -20.37 8.37
C SER A 746 -9.80 -18.93 8.91
N HIS A 747 -8.79 -18.08 8.77
CA HIS A 747 -8.94 -16.63 8.99
C HIS A 747 -9.33 -15.86 7.71
N LYS A 748 -9.59 -16.59 6.62
CA LYS A 748 -9.84 -16.07 5.28
C LYS A 748 -11.33 -15.94 4.98
N HIS A 749 -11.66 -14.98 4.12
CA HIS A 749 -13.02 -14.76 3.61
C HIS A 749 -12.99 -15.03 2.11
N VAL A 750 -13.79 -15.98 1.63
CA VAL A 750 -13.81 -16.35 0.21
C VAL A 750 -14.84 -15.48 -0.50
N ASN A 751 -14.40 -14.72 -1.51
CA ASN A 751 -15.30 -13.92 -2.35
C ASN A 751 -16.18 -14.85 -3.19
N ILE A 752 -17.51 -14.79 -2.99
CA ILE A 752 -18.50 -15.62 -3.68
C ILE A 752 -19.38 -14.82 -4.66
N GLY A 753 -19.31 -13.49 -4.66
CA GLY A 753 -20.06 -12.65 -5.59
C GLY A 753 -20.11 -11.19 -5.21
N LEU A 754 -20.98 -10.44 -5.90
CA LEU A 754 -21.32 -9.04 -5.55
C LEU A 754 -22.54 -8.99 -4.64
N ILE A 755 -22.55 -8.07 -3.69
CA ILE A 755 -23.76 -7.78 -2.90
C ILE A 755 -24.89 -7.39 -3.84
N ASN A 756 -26.00 -8.11 -3.75
CA ASN A 756 -27.20 -7.75 -4.50
C ASN A 756 -27.87 -6.51 -3.91
N LEU A 757 -27.31 -5.32 -4.17
CA LEU A 757 -27.82 -4.04 -3.69
C LEU A 757 -29.20 -3.67 -4.26
N GLU A 758 -29.59 -4.26 -5.40
CA GLU A 758 -30.89 -4.02 -6.05
C GLU A 758 -32.08 -4.55 -5.22
N LYS A 759 -31.83 -5.37 -4.19
CA LYS A 759 -32.84 -5.78 -3.20
C LYS A 759 -33.22 -4.66 -2.21
N TYR A 760 -32.51 -3.52 -2.22
CA TYR A 760 -32.71 -2.40 -1.31
C TYR A 760 -33.19 -1.11 -2.01
N GLY A 761 -33.95 -0.29 -1.28
CA GLY A 761 -34.36 1.04 -1.75
C GLY A 761 -33.23 2.06 -1.65
N SER A 762 -33.22 3.02 -2.59
CA SER A 762 -32.36 4.22 -2.49
C SER A 762 -32.65 4.97 -1.18
N GLY A 763 -31.59 5.38 -0.48
CA GLY A 763 -31.64 5.90 0.89
C GLY A 763 -31.38 4.87 1.99
N LYS A 764 -31.30 3.55 1.70
CA LYS A 764 -30.91 2.52 2.67
C LYS A 764 -29.52 2.82 3.25
N LEU A 765 -29.36 2.64 4.56
CA LEU A 765 -28.06 2.72 5.25
C LEU A 765 -27.52 1.32 5.56
N PHE A 766 -26.21 1.17 5.38
CA PHE A 766 -25.43 0.01 5.80
C PHE A 766 -24.38 0.48 6.81
N ALA A 767 -24.34 -0.10 8.02
CA ALA A 767 -23.32 0.24 9.01
C ALA A 767 -21.96 -0.37 8.61
N ILE A 768 -20.87 0.39 8.77
CA ILE A 768 -19.52 -0.12 8.55
C ILE A 768 -18.88 -0.53 9.88
N LYS A 769 -18.18 -1.66 9.90
CA LYS A 769 -17.47 -2.17 11.09
C LYS A 769 -16.11 -2.74 10.72
N HIS A 770 -15.17 -2.70 11.67
CA HIS A 770 -13.90 -3.42 11.59
C HIS A 770 -14.13 -4.93 11.71
N ASP A 771 -13.23 -5.74 11.13
CA ASP A 771 -13.24 -7.19 11.39
C ASP A 771 -12.32 -7.53 12.57
N PRO A 772 -12.85 -7.98 13.73
CA PRO A 772 -12.02 -8.38 14.86
C PRO A 772 -11.23 -9.68 14.61
N ASN A 773 -11.43 -10.35 13.46
CA ASN A 773 -10.74 -11.57 13.06
C ASN A 773 -9.76 -11.38 11.88
N ASP A 774 -9.50 -10.12 11.48
CA ASP A 774 -8.59 -9.79 10.39
C ASP A 774 -7.16 -10.33 10.65
N TYR A 775 -6.49 -10.85 9.62
CA TYR A 775 -5.11 -11.36 9.73
C TYR A 775 -4.11 -10.25 10.05
N HIS A 776 -4.43 -8.99 9.73
CA HIS A 776 -3.60 -7.84 10.13
C HIS A 776 -3.52 -7.68 11.67
N ILE A 777 -4.53 -8.17 12.41
CA ILE A 777 -4.54 -8.16 13.87
C ILE A 777 -3.61 -9.27 14.38
N GLN A 778 -2.34 -8.91 14.58
CA GLN A 778 -1.29 -9.80 15.05
C GLN A 778 -1.65 -10.44 16.40
N ARG A 779 -1.43 -11.76 16.50
CA ARG A 779 -1.78 -12.57 17.67
C ARG A 779 -0.65 -13.52 18.08
N ASN A 780 -0.58 -13.83 19.37
CA ASN A 780 0.32 -14.85 19.90
C ASN A 780 -0.29 -16.26 19.73
N SER A 781 0.45 -17.30 20.13
CA SER A 781 0.01 -18.70 20.11
C SER A 781 -1.15 -19.03 21.07
N SER A 782 -1.52 -18.14 21.99
CA SER A 782 -2.78 -18.19 22.77
C SER A 782 -3.97 -17.49 22.09
N GLY A 783 -3.77 -16.85 20.94
CA GLY A 783 -4.79 -16.11 20.19
C GLY A 783 -5.06 -14.69 20.71
N GLU A 784 -4.27 -14.22 21.68
CA GLU A 784 -4.36 -12.88 22.27
C GLU A 784 -3.71 -11.85 21.33
N ILE A 785 -4.26 -10.63 21.26
CA ILE A 785 -3.76 -9.58 20.35
C ILE A 785 -2.47 -8.99 20.91
N VAL A 786 -1.43 -8.91 20.08
CA VAL A 786 -0.06 -8.49 20.45
C VAL A 786 0.24 -7.14 19.84
N ARG A 787 0.43 -6.09 20.66
CA ARG A 787 0.61 -4.71 20.17
C ARG A 787 1.93 -4.10 20.64
N ILE A 788 2.61 -3.40 19.74
CA ILE A 788 3.70 -2.50 20.11
C ILE A 788 3.08 -1.17 20.56
N LYS A 789 3.19 -0.87 21.86
CA LYS A 789 2.52 0.26 22.51
C LYS A 789 1.00 0.26 22.21
N ASP A 790 0.37 1.42 22.04
CA ASP A 790 -1.07 1.60 21.82
C ASP A 790 -1.51 1.58 20.34
N GLN A 791 -0.74 0.92 19.46
CA GLN A 791 -1.04 0.83 18.03
C GLN A 791 -2.42 0.21 17.78
N ALA A 792 -3.24 0.89 16.96
CA ALA A 792 -4.49 0.34 16.43
C ALA A 792 -4.24 -0.34 15.08
N TYR A 793 -4.99 -1.40 14.79
CA TYR A 793 -4.99 -2.03 13.47
C TYR A 793 -5.95 -1.34 12.53
N PHE A 794 -5.57 -1.34 11.25
CA PHE A 794 -6.49 -1.13 10.13
C PHE A 794 -6.94 -2.50 9.63
N THR A 795 -8.21 -2.60 9.24
CA THR A 795 -8.88 -3.86 8.93
C THR A 795 -9.83 -3.70 7.75
N LYS A 796 -10.30 -4.82 7.22
CA LYS A 796 -11.33 -4.92 6.18
C LYS A 796 -12.64 -4.28 6.63
N VAL A 797 -13.31 -3.58 5.72
CA VAL A 797 -14.56 -2.86 6.01
C VAL A 797 -15.76 -3.80 5.81
N LYS A 798 -16.30 -4.32 6.92
CA LYS A 798 -17.50 -5.16 6.89
C LYS A 798 -18.77 -4.31 6.84
N LEU A 799 -19.73 -4.74 6.03
CA LEU A 799 -21.01 -4.07 5.79
C LEU A 799 -22.13 -4.83 6.49
N PHE A 800 -22.93 -4.08 7.25
CA PHE A 800 -24.09 -4.59 7.99
C PHE A 800 -25.36 -3.87 7.54
N ASP A 801 -26.48 -4.59 7.46
CA ASP A 801 -27.79 -3.99 7.22
C ASP A 801 -28.22 -3.16 8.43
N GLY A 802 -28.35 -1.83 8.26
CA GLY A 802 -28.56 -0.90 9.36
C GLY A 802 -29.89 -1.00 10.13
N ASP A 803 -30.87 -1.77 9.61
CA ASP A 803 -32.15 -2.00 10.30
C ASP A 803 -32.17 -3.30 11.12
N THR A 804 -31.28 -4.26 10.78
CA THR A 804 -31.29 -5.63 11.33
C THR A 804 -30.01 -6.01 12.07
N ASP A 805 -28.93 -5.27 11.85
CA ASP A 805 -27.55 -5.58 12.26
C ASP A 805 -27.02 -6.94 11.72
N GLU A 806 -27.59 -7.41 10.61
CA GLU A 806 -27.15 -8.60 9.88
C GLU A 806 -25.95 -8.29 8.96
N GLU A 807 -24.95 -9.17 8.94
CA GLU A 807 -23.73 -9.02 8.12
C GLU A 807 -24.07 -9.35 6.65
N ILE A 808 -23.87 -8.40 5.72
CA ILE A 808 -24.28 -8.55 4.31
C ILE A 808 -23.13 -8.68 3.31
N GLY A 809 -21.89 -8.48 3.75
CA GLY A 809 -20.70 -8.51 2.89
C GLY A 809 -19.60 -7.59 3.38
N MET A 810 -18.60 -7.32 2.52
CA MET A 810 -17.50 -6.39 2.79
C MET A 810 -17.14 -5.56 1.55
N LEU A 811 -16.42 -4.45 1.75
CA LEU A 811 -15.76 -3.75 0.66
C LEU A 811 -14.49 -4.50 0.23
N SER A 812 -14.13 -4.45 -1.05
CA SER A 812 -12.89 -5.01 -1.59
C SER A 812 -11.65 -4.25 -1.11
N ASN A 813 -10.48 -4.87 -1.22
CA ASN A 813 -9.21 -4.20 -1.01
C ASN A 813 -8.15 -4.69 -2.00
N ASN A 814 -8.58 -4.77 -3.26
CA ASN A 814 -7.85 -5.31 -4.36
C ASN A 814 -7.38 -4.21 -5.33
N PHE A 815 -6.25 -4.45 -5.97
CA PHE A 815 -5.71 -3.58 -7.01
C PHE A 815 -5.15 -4.41 -8.16
N HIS A 816 -5.31 -3.89 -9.37
CA HIS A 816 -4.99 -4.50 -10.65
C HIS A 816 -4.41 -3.38 -11.54
N ASN A 817 -3.09 -3.31 -11.62
CA ASN A 817 -2.39 -2.22 -12.31
C ASN A 817 -1.11 -2.73 -13.00
N PHE A 818 -0.52 -1.89 -13.83
CA PHE A 818 0.79 -2.12 -14.42
C PHE A 818 1.81 -1.14 -13.86
N LYS A 819 3.03 -1.63 -13.60
CA LYS A 819 4.23 -0.80 -13.44
C LYS A 819 5.27 -1.29 -14.46
N GLY A 820 5.82 -0.40 -15.28
CA GLY A 820 6.65 -0.80 -16.43
C GLY A 820 5.90 -1.71 -17.41
N LYS A 821 6.38 -2.94 -17.61
CA LYS A 821 5.66 -4.02 -18.35
C LYS A 821 4.90 -4.98 -17.44
N ILE A 822 5.16 -4.99 -16.13
CA ILE A 822 4.65 -5.99 -15.19
C ILE A 822 3.23 -5.64 -14.76
N PHE A 823 2.30 -6.59 -14.90
CA PHE A 823 0.99 -6.56 -14.28
C PHE A 823 1.10 -7.02 -12.82
N PHE A 824 0.53 -6.24 -11.90
CA PHE A 824 0.37 -6.58 -10.49
C PHE A 824 -1.11 -6.77 -10.16
N SER A 825 -1.43 -7.86 -9.46
CA SER A 825 -2.74 -8.11 -8.86
C SER A 825 -2.57 -8.53 -7.40
N ALA A 826 -3.24 -7.85 -6.48
CA ALA A 826 -3.34 -8.27 -5.08
C ALA A 826 -4.77 -8.11 -4.55
N ASP A 827 -5.11 -8.80 -3.46
CA ASP A 827 -6.32 -8.55 -2.67
C ASP A 827 -6.02 -8.62 -1.17
N TYR A 828 -5.93 -7.45 -0.54
CA TYR A 828 -5.70 -7.32 0.89
C TYR A 828 -6.91 -7.74 1.75
N ASN A 829 -8.02 -8.16 1.14
CA ASN A 829 -9.04 -8.93 1.85
C ASN A 829 -8.63 -10.39 2.07
N TYR A 830 -7.73 -10.95 1.25
CA TYR A 830 -7.18 -12.30 1.40
C TYR A 830 -5.89 -12.29 2.24
N SER A 831 -4.85 -11.60 1.77
CA SER A 831 -3.50 -11.58 2.36
C SER A 831 -2.72 -10.33 1.89
N TYR A 832 -1.69 -9.93 2.65
CA TYR A 832 -0.76 -8.85 2.25
C TYR A 832 0.50 -9.38 1.56
N ASN A 833 0.81 -10.66 1.75
CA ASN A 833 2.04 -11.28 1.27
C ASN A 833 1.86 -12.02 -0.07
N ASP A 834 0.61 -12.28 -0.47
CA ASP A 834 0.27 -13.10 -1.64
C ASP A 834 -0.28 -12.19 -2.74
N PHE A 835 0.47 -12.06 -3.83
CA PHE A 835 0.13 -11.23 -5.00
C PHE A 835 0.66 -11.89 -6.28
N LEU A 836 0.04 -11.61 -7.42
CA LEU A 836 0.56 -11.98 -8.73
C LEU A 836 1.39 -10.83 -9.31
N ALA A 837 2.62 -11.12 -9.72
CA ALA A 837 3.38 -10.30 -10.66
C ALA A 837 3.60 -11.10 -11.94
N SER A 838 3.24 -10.56 -13.10
CA SER A 838 3.28 -11.28 -14.38
C SER A 838 3.47 -10.34 -15.56
N VAL A 839 4.19 -10.76 -16.60
CA VAL A 839 4.28 -10.04 -17.87
C VAL A 839 3.15 -10.44 -18.84
N SER A 840 2.53 -11.61 -18.64
CA SER A 840 1.36 -12.08 -19.39
C SER A 840 0.50 -13.06 -18.56
N PRO A 841 -0.32 -12.56 -17.62
CA PRO A 841 -1.12 -13.42 -16.74
C PRO A 841 -2.19 -14.18 -17.53
N GLN A 842 -2.51 -15.42 -17.13
CA GLN A 842 -3.63 -16.15 -17.75
C GLN A 842 -4.96 -15.63 -17.21
N VAL A 843 -5.93 -15.39 -18.10
CA VAL A 843 -7.20 -14.72 -17.76
C VAL A 843 -8.40 -15.56 -18.18
N GLU A 844 -9.16 -16.07 -17.21
CA GLU A 844 -10.45 -16.70 -17.45
C GLU A 844 -11.62 -15.73 -17.17
N ILE A 845 -12.67 -15.79 -18.00
CA ILE A 845 -13.93 -15.08 -17.77
C ILE A 845 -15.10 -16.07 -17.78
N GLU A 846 -15.79 -16.19 -16.65
CA GLU A 846 -16.96 -17.03 -16.45
C GLU A 846 -18.22 -16.16 -16.32
N ASN A 847 -19.29 -16.51 -17.04
CA ASN A 847 -20.59 -15.83 -16.96
C ASN A 847 -21.42 -16.40 -15.80
N MET A 848 -21.85 -15.55 -14.87
CA MET A 848 -22.65 -15.94 -13.70
C MET A 848 -24.15 -15.77 -13.96
N GLU A 849 -24.99 -16.58 -13.30
CA GLU A 849 -26.46 -16.59 -13.49
C GLU A 849 -27.16 -15.24 -13.24
N ASN A 850 -26.53 -14.35 -12.47
CA ASN A 850 -27.07 -13.04 -12.08
C ASN A 850 -26.66 -11.87 -13.02
N GLY A 851 -26.07 -12.16 -14.19
CA GLY A 851 -25.58 -11.12 -15.11
C GLY A 851 -24.28 -10.44 -14.66
N SER A 852 -23.56 -11.04 -13.71
CA SER A 852 -22.16 -10.71 -13.46
C SER A 852 -21.21 -11.65 -14.22
N LYS A 853 -19.97 -11.22 -14.38
CA LYS A 853 -18.84 -11.99 -14.92
C LYS A 853 -17.79 -12.12 -13.83
N LYS A 854 -17.38 -13.35 -13.55
CA LYS A 854 -16.23 -13.69 -12.71
C LYS A 854 -14.99 -13.69 -13.61
N ILE A 855 -14.08 -12.76 -13.35
CA ILE A 855 -12.73 -12.75 -13.93
C ILE A 855 -11.80 -13.40 -12.91
N THR A 856 -10.93 -14.30 -13.37
CA THR A 856 -9.94 -14.98 -12.54
C THR A 856 -8.58 -14.96 -13.24
N PHE A 857 -7.53 -14.72 -12.45
CA PHE A 857 -6.14 -14.81 -12.90
C PHE A 857 -5.55 -16.13 -12.42
N ASP A 858 -5.15 -16.98 -13.36
CA ASP A 858 -4.48 -18.26 -13.10
C ASP A 858 -2.98 -18.14 -13.42
N GLN A 859 -2.19 -19.08 -12.89
CA GLN A 859 -0.76 -19.13 -13.11
C GLN A 859 -0.44 -19.31 -14.60
N GLY A 860 0.60 -18.64 -15.07
CA GLY A 860 1.06 -18.74 -16.46
C GLY A 860 2.56 -18.57 -16.64
N ASP A 861 2.98 -18.91 -17.86
CA ASP A 861 4.33 -18.84 -18.41
C ASP A 861 4.95 -17.42 -18.35
N GLY A 862 4.18 -16.39 -18.00
CA GLY A 862 4.65 -15.01 -17.82
C GLY A 862 4.84 -14.57 -16.37
N ASP A 863 4.64 -15.46 -15.39
CA ASP A 863 4.63 -15.09 -13.96
C ASP A 863 6.05 -14.99 -13.37
N ILE A 864 6.28 -13.93 -12.59
CA ILE A 864 7.62 -13.51 -12.19
C ILE A 864 7.92 -13.96 -10.76
N GLY A 865 8.97 -14.79 -10.61
CA GLY A 865 9.50 -15.24 -9.33
C GLY A 865 8.52 -16.09 -8.51
N ASP A 866 8.88 -16.38 -7.25
CA ASP A 866 8.04 -17.12 -6.31
C ASP A 866 6.93 -16.24 -5.67
N THR A 867 6.26 -15.44 -6.51
CA THR A 867 5.19 -14.53 -6.08
C THR A 867 3.86 -15.27 -5.88
N ASN A 868 3.61 -16.36 -6.62
CA ASN A 868 2.36 -17.11 -6.54
C ASN A 868 2.25 -18.07 -5.34
N ARG A 869 2.56 -17.58 -4.13
CA ARG A 869 2.42 -18.34 -2.87
C ARG A 869 0.97 -18.50 -2.39
N GLY A 870 0.03 -18.69 -3.34
CA GLY A 870 -1.35 -19.09 -3.09
C GLY A 870 -2.42 -18.09 -3.57
N TYR A 871 -2.02 -17.04 -4.27
CA TYR A 871 -2.91 -15.94 -4.63
C TYR A 871 -3.88 -16.29 -5.77
N THR A 872 -3.41 -16.91 -6.87
CA THR A 872 -4.22 -17.10 -8.10
C THR A 872 -5.46 -17.97 -7.89
N ASP A 873 -5.42 -18.93 -6.96
CA ASP A 873 -6.55 -19.82 -6.64
C ASP A 873 -7.78 -19.10 -6.07
N TYR A 874 -7.53 -17.98 -5.39
CA TYR A 874 -8.54 -17.21 -4.68
C TYR A 874 -8.95 -15.94 -5.41
N GLN A 875 -8.13 -15.45 -6.35
CA GLN A 875 -8.39 -14.18 -7.01
C GLN A 875 -9.60 -14.25 -7.98
N ARG A 876 -10.69 -13.61 -7.55
CA ARG A 876 -11.99 -13.60 -8.25
C ARG A 876 -12.56 -12.20 -8.25
N ILE A 877 -12.59 -11.57 -9.41
CA ILE A 877 -13.14 -10.22 -9.59
C ILE A 877 -14.50 -10.35 -10.23
N PHE A 878 -15.55 -9.95 -9.52
CA PHE A 878 -16.91 -9.99 -10.03
C PHE A 878 -17.29 -8.63 -10.62
N THR A 879 -17.67 -8.60 -11.88
CA THR A 879 -18.05 -7.39 -12.62
C THR A 879 -19.48 -7.52 -13.12
N LYS A 880 -20.28 -6.45 -13.22
CA LYS A 880 -21.60 -6.52 -13.89
C LYS A 880 -21.48 -6.16 -15.36
N GLU A 881 -22.23 -6.84 -16.22
CA GLU A 881 -22.31 -6.45 -17.62
C GLU A 881 -22.87 -5.02 -17.76
N LYS A 882 -22.20 -4.18 -18.55
CA LYS A 882 -22.78 -2.92 -19.01
C LYS A 882 -23.93 -3.26 -19.95
N GLN A 883 -25.16 -3.16 -19.47
CA GLN A 883 -26.34 -3.21 -20.35
C GLN A 883 -26.24 -2.10 -21.39
N THR A 884 -25.91 -2.44 -22.63
CA THR A 884 -26.12 -1.55 -23.78
C THR A 884 -27.59 -1.16 -23.82
N GLU A 885 -27.89 0.14 -23.92
CA GLU A 885 -29.24 0.69 -23.71
C GLU A 885 -30.27 0.15 -24.72
N SER A 886 -30.86 -1.00 -24.39
CA SER A 886 -32.08 -1.48 -25.02
C SER A 886 -33.22 -0.54 -24.60
N PRO A 887 -33.98 0.06 -25.54
CA PRO A 887 -34.96 1.08 -25.19
C PRO A 887 -35.98 0.60 -24.15
N LYS A 888 -36.06 1.29 -23.00
CA LYS A 888 -37.06 1.03 -21.93
C LYS A 888 -38.48 1.22 -22.47
N GLY A 889 -39.08 0.18 -23.04
CA GLY A 889 -40.32 0.39 -23.78
C GLY A 889 -41.04 -0.78 -24.44
N GLN A 890 -41.19 -1.95 -23.79
CA GLN A 890 -42.49 -2.66 -23.83
C GLN A 890 -42.67 -3.70 -22.73
N VAL A 891 -43.72 -3.54 -21.92
CA VAL A 891 -44.23 -4.60 -21.03
C VAL A 891 -44.98 -5.61 -21.88
N SER A 892 -44.58 -6.87 -21.82
CA SER A 892 -45.27 -7.99 -22.46
C SER A 892 -45.47 -9.12 -21.45
N GLU A 893 -46.60 -9.11 -20.74
CA GLU A 893 -47.03 -10.25 -19.94
C GLU A 893 -47.31 -11.47 -20.84
N THR A 894 -46.54 -12.56 -20.74
CA THR A 894 -47.12 -13.90 -20.97
C THR A 894 -46.34 -15.05 -20.32
N LYS A 895 -46.96 -15.60 -19.27
CA LYS A 895 -47.11 -17.02 -18.90
C LYS A 895 -45.96 -18.02 -19.15
N THR A 896 -45.67 -18.75 -18.08
CA THR A 896 -45.05 -20.07 -18.02
C THR A 896 -45.58 -21.08 -19.04
N GLU A 897 -44.70 -21.77 -19.75
CA GLU A 897 -44.92 -23.15 -20.23
C GLU A 897 -43.59 -23.92 -20.28
N VAL A 898 -43.60 -25.23 -20.55
CA VAL A 898 -42.59 -26.18 -20.02
C VAL A 898 -41.99 -27.11 -21.09
N HIS A 899 -40.65 -27.28 -21.05
CA HIS A 899 -39.80 -28.28 -21.73
C HIS A 899 -39.94 -28.48 -23.26
N SER A 900 -38.81 -28.37 -23.98
CA SER A 900 -38.05 -29.53 -24.51
C SER A 900 -36.93 -29.09 -25.47
N ALA A 901 -35.97 -29.98 -25.76
CA ALA A 901 -34.77 -29.67 -26.55
C ALA A 901 -34.71 -30.45 -27.88
N THR A 902 -34.15 -29.85 -28.94
CA THR A 902 -33.49 -30.59 -30.03
C THR A 902 -32.54 -29.69 -30.85
N ASN A 903 -31.47 -30.28 -31.40
CA ASN A 903 -30.51 -29.61 -32.30
C ASN A 903 -30.96 -29.66 -33.78
N ILE A 904 -30.38 -28.76 -34.61
CA ILE A 904 -30.02 -28.82 -36.06
C ILE A 904 -29.85 -27.35 -36.51
N VAL A 905 -28.66 -26.80 -36.85
CA VAL A 905 -27.63 -27.13 -37.87
C VAL A 905 -28.00 -26.68 -39.30
N ALA A 906 -27.07 -25.91 -39.92
CA ALA A 906 -26.85 -25.63 -41.36
C ALA A 906 -27.08 -24.19 -41.91
N GLU A 907 -25.96 -23.59 -42.35
CA GLU A 907 -25.70 -22.97 -43.68
C GLU A 907 -26.33 -21.63 -44.15
N GLU A 908 -25.50 -20.58 -44.06
CA GLU A 908 -24.83 -19.87 -45.19
C GLU A 908 -25.52 -18.79 -46.10
N LYS A 909 -24.63 -17.93 -46.66
CA LYS A 909 -24.67 -17.16 -47.94
C LYS A 909 -25.31 -15.74 -48.07
N THR A 910 -24.43 -14.73 -47.89
CA THR A 910 -24.05 -13.65 -48.86
C THR A 910 -25.09 -12.73 -49.56
N ALA A 911 -24.86 -11.40 -49.55
CA ALA A 911 -24.35 -10.59 -50.71
C ALA A 911 -24.73 -9.07 -50.69
N SER A 912 -24.00 -8.26 -51.50
CA SER A 912 -24.23 -6.83 -51.91
C SER A 912 -24.11 -5.72 -50.82
N ASN A 913 -23.30 -4.64 -50.98
CA ASN A 913 -23.22 -3.55 -52.00
C ASN A 913 -24.31 -2.44 -51.79
N ASP A 914 -24.08 -1.12 -51.96
CA ASP A 914 -22.99 -0.32 -52.58
C ASP A 914 -23.04 1.16 -52.10
N ASN A 915 -21.89 1.91 -52.09
CA ASN A 915 -21.66 3.34 -52.46
C ASN A 915 -22.51 4.52 -51.84
N SER A 916 -22.11 5.81 -51.78
CA SER A 916 -20.88 6.58 -52.15
C SER A 916 -20.89 8.06 -51.63
N GLU A 917 -19.69 8.65 -51.45
CA GLU A 917 -19.25 10.06 -51.72
C GLU A 917 -19.86 11.35 -51.07
N MET A 918 -19.01 12.04 -50.28
CA MET A 918 -18.47 13.43 -50.38
C MET A 918 -19.31 14.76 -50.32
N GLN A 919 -18.70 15.74 -49.60
CA GLN A 919 -18.48 17.19 -49.88
C GLN A 919 -19.33 18.37 -49.28
N SER A 920 -18.75 18.99 -48.24
CA SER A 920 -18.44 20.43 -47.92
C SER A 920 -19.34 21.68 -48.17
N ASP A 921 -19.10 22.68 -47.29
CA ASP A 921 -19.06 24.16 -47.46
C ASP A 921 -20.17 25.14 -46.95
N GLN A 922 -19.67 26.31 -46.50
CA GLN A 922 -20.32 27.55 -45.98
C GLN A 922 -20.50 28.62 -47.10
N PRO A 923 -21.20 29.81 -47.00
CA PRO A 923 -20.90 30.91 -46.02
C PRO A 923 -21.92 32.11 -45.74
N GLN A 924 -21.65 32.89 -44.66
CA GLN A 924 -21.72 34.39 -44.46
C GLN A 924 -23.00 35.29 -44.63
N ILE A 925 -22.86 36.62 -44.32
CA ILE A 925 -23.88 37.61 -43.82
C ILE A 925 -23.85 39.01 -44.53
N PRO A 926 -24.98 39.76 -44.68
CA PRO A 926 -25.03 41.26 -44.55
C PRO A 926 -26.43 41.88 -44.12
N THR A 927 -26.72 43.20 -43.89
CA THR A 927 -26.08 44.38 -43.19
C THR A 927 -27.07 45.59 -42.92
N ARG A 928 -27.24 46.02 -41.65
CA ARG A 928 -27.15 47.42 -41.07
C ARG A 928 -28.14 48.63 -41.39
N ALA A 929 -28.53 49.37 -40.31
CA ALA A 929 -28.94 50.82 -40.17
C ALA A 929 -30.40 51.30 -40.57
N LYS A 930 -31.01 52.41 -40.05
CA LYS A 930 -30.61 53.57 -39.18
C LYS A 930 -31.81 54.32 -38.48
N ARG A 931 -31.54 54.97 -37.31
CA ARG A 931 -32.24 56.02 -36.46
C ARG A 931 -33.54 56.74 -36.94
N SER A 932 -34.45 57.29 -36.09
CA SER A 932 -34.26 58.21 -34.92
C SER A 932 -35.45 58.23 -33.91
N ALA A 933 -35.30 58.91 -32.75
CA ALA A 933 -36.22 58.91 -31.59
C ALA A 933 -37.03 60.23 -31.35
N PRO A 934 -37.89 60.28 -30.32
CA PRO A 934 -37.78 61.30 -29.26
C PRO A 934 -37.68 60.70 -27.84
N VAL A 935 -37.71 61.56 -26.80
CA VAL A 935 -37.27 61.28 -25.41
C VAL A 935 -38.43 61.36 -24.41
N GLU A 936 -38.39 60.49 -23.39
CA GLU A 936 -39.03 60.71 -22.08
C GLU A 936 -38.12 60.15 -20.96
N GLU A 937 -38.43 60.42 -19.69
CA GLU A 937 -37.49 60.32 -18.56
C GLU A 937 -37.20 58.87 -18.11
N LYS A 938 -35.95 58.60 -17.66
CA LYS A 938 -35.55 57.31 -17.08
C LYS A 938 -35.42 57.40 -15.56
N GLU A 939 -36.07 56.49 -14.85
CA GLU A 939 -35.64 56.07 -13.51
C GLU A 939 -34.27 55.36 -13.63
N GLN A 940 -33.40 55.51 -12.61
CA GLN A 940 -32.12 54.78 -12.57
C GLN A 940 -32.34 53.33 -12.14
N GLU A 941 -32.33 52.41 -13.10
CA GLU A 941 -32.32 50.97 -12.85
C GLU A 941 -31.02 50.56 -12.14
N GLN A 942 -31.10 50.13 -10.87
CA GLN A 942 -29.98 49.49 -10.19
C GLN A 942 -29.65 48.16 -10.87
N VAL A 943 -28.37 47.93 -11.16
CA VAL A 943 -27.91 46.73 -11.87
C VAL A 943 -27.57 45.62 -10.87
N VAL A 944 -28.21 44.46 -11.00
CA VAL A 944 -27.82 43.22 -10.32
C VAL A 944 -26.60 42.65 -11.05
N LEU A 945 -25.51 42.36 -10.34
CA LEU A 945 -24.25 41.93 -10.97
C LEU A 945 -23.99 40.43 -10.91
N LYS A 946 -24.46 39.76 -9.86
CA LYS A 946 -24.32 38.30 -9.68
C LYS A 946 -25.35 37.80 -8.66
N ASP A 947 -25.87 36.59 -8.87
CA ASP A 947 -27.01 36.08 -8.09
C ASP A 947 -26.65 35.54 -6.69
N THR A 948 -25.42 35.06 -6.48
CA THR A 948 -24.96 34.59 -5.17
C THR A 948 -23.47 34.90 -4.97
N ILE A 949 -23.17 35.49 -3.81
CA ILE A 949 -21.83 35.59 -3.17
C ILE A 949 -21.98 35.39 -1.64
N LEU A 950 -23.13 35.78 -1.08
CA LEU A 950 -23.47 35.65 0.33
C LEU A 950 -24.69 34.73 0.52
N LYS A 951 -24.50 33.62 1.23
CA LYS A 951 -25.59 32.69 1.61
C LYS A 951 -26.17 33.10 2.97
N ILE A 952 -27.46 32.82 3.20
CA ILE A 952 -28.06 32.90 4.54
C ILE A 952 -28.28 31.46 5.02
N GLU A 953 -27.61 31.11 6.11
CA GLU A 953 -27.61 29.76 6.69
C GLU A 953 -28.25 29.77 8.08
N LYS A 954 -28.69 28.61 8.54
CA LYS A 954 -29.50 28.44 9.74
C LYS A 954 -28.68 27.79 10.84
N SER A 955 -28.68 28.37 12.04
CA SER A 955 -27.95 27.78 13.17
C SER A 955 -28.50 26.41 13.57
N TYR A 956 -27.62 25.50 13.98
CA TYR A 956 -28.03 24.27 14.66
C TYR A 956 -28.79 24.57 15.95
N ASP A 957 -28.29 25.53 16.74
CA ASP A 957 -28.95 26.01 17.96
C ASP A 957 -30.34 26.60 17.70
N ARG A 958 -31.22 26.40 18.69
CA ARG A 958 -32.62 26.84 18.67
C ARG A 958 -33.03 27.45 20.00
N ASP A 959 -33.71 28.59 19.97
CA ASP A 959 -34.23 29.27 21.16
C ASP A 959 -35.41 28.50 21.82
N VAL A 960 -35.83 29.01 22.98
CA VAL A 960 -36.95 28.47 23.77
C VAL A 960 -38.33 28.67 23.13
N GLU A 961 -38.44 29.48 22.08
CA GLU A 961 -39.69 29.70 21.32
C GLU A 961 -39.75 28.87 20.02
N GLY A 962 -38.63 28.27 19.59
CA GLY A 962 -38.51 27.42 18.41
C GLY A 962 -37.85 28.08 17.20
N LYS A 963 -37.16 29.21 17.38
CA LYS A 963 -36.43 29.95 16.33
C LYS A 963 -34.97 29.51 16.27
N HIS A 964 -34.40 29.52 15.07
CA HIS A 964 -32.97 29.39 14.82
C HIS A 964 -32.41 30.74 14.33
N LYS A 965 -31.15 31.03 14.66
CA LYS A 965 -30.44 32.22 14.18
C LYS A 965 -30.19 32.11 12.67
N ALA A 966 -30.06 33.25 12.01
CA ALA A 966 -29.76 33.33 10.59
C ALA A 966 -28.36 33.90 10.38
N ASN A 967 -27.40 33.04 10.05
CA ASN A 967 -26.02 33.39 9.79
C ASN A 967 -25.84 33.83 8.33
N VAL A 968 -24.88 34.70 8.06
CA VAL A 968 -24.40 34.98 6.69
C VAL A 968 -23.02 34.35 6.50
N THR A 969 -22.80 33.70 5.36
CA THR A 969 -21.50 33.11 4.97
C THR A 969 -21.07 33.63 3.59
N ILE A 970 -19.77 33.62 3.29
CA ILE A 970 -19.20 34.00 1.98
C ILE A 970 -18.51 32.80 1.35
N ASP A 971 -18.70 32.60 0.05
CA ASP A 971 -17.99 31.59 -0.72
C ASP A 971 -16.79 32.22 -1.45
N TYR A 972 -15.57 31.82 -1.09
CA TYR A 972 -14.32 32.37 -1.62
C TYR A 972 -14.20 32.19 -3.14
N ASN A 973 -14.62 31.04 -3.65
CA ASN A 973 -14.52 30.72 -5.08
C ASN A 973 -15.43 31.63 -5.91
N ASP A 974 -16.59 31.99 -5.36
CA ASP A 974 -17.53 32.90 -6.00
C ASP A 974 -17.05 34.37 -6.03
N VAL A 975 -16.17 34.76 -5.10
CA VAL A 975 -15.47 36.06 -5.09
C VAL A 975 -14.29 36.06 -6.06
N LYS A 976 -13.46 35.01 -6.07
CA LYS A 976 -12.37 34.85 -7.07
C LYS A 976 -12.95 34.86 -8.49
N ALA A 977 -14.01 34.09 -8.72
CA ALA A 977 -14.72 34.07 -10.00
C ALA A 977 -15.47 35.39 -10.32
N LEU A 978 -15.55 36.37 -9.42
CA LEU A 978 -15.99 37.74 -9.75
C LEU A 978 -14.80 38.59 -10.22
N TYR A 979 -13.67 38.54 -9.51
CA TYR A 979 -12.44 39.24 -9.91
C TYR A 979 -11.89 38.76 -11.25
N ASP A 980 -11.89 37.44 -11.49
CA ASP A 980 -11.37 36.84 -12.72
C ASP A 980 -12.20 37.19 -13.97
N ARG A 981 -13.46 37.62 -13.79
CA ARG A 981 -14.36 38.07 -14.87
C ARG A 981 -14.44 39.59 -15.04
N ALA A 982 -13.79 40.37 -14.18
CA ALA A 982 -13.72 41.82 -14.33
C ALA A 982 -12.51 42.20 -15.22
N GLU A 983 -12.68 43.20 -16.09
CA GLU A 983 -11.62 43.70 -16.97
C GLU A 983 -11.31 45.18 -16.68
N GLY A 984 -10.05 45.59 -16.89
CA GLY A 984 -9.63 46.99 -16.74
C GLY A 984 -9.90 47.58 -15.36
N GLU A 985 -10.52 48.77 -15.33
CA GLU A 985 -10.77 49.51 -14.09
C GLU A 985 -11.77 48.81 -13.15
N ASP A 986 -12.64 47.92 -13.68
CA ASP A 986 -13.61 47.18 -12.86
C ASP A 986 -12.93 46.18 -11.91
N LYS A 987 -11.74 45.64 -12.22
CA LYS A 987 -10.95 44.86 -11.22
C LYS A 987 -10.60 45.73 -10.01
N GLY A 988 -10.23 46.99 -10.25
CA GLY A 988 -9.98 47.97 -9.20
C GLY A 988 -11.24 48.32 -8.39
N SER A 989 -12.41 48.27 -9.01
CA SER A 989 -13.70 48.47 -8.34
C SER A 989 -14.16 47.26 -7.52
N VAL A 990 -13.93 46.03 -7.99
CA VAL A 990 -14.13 44.78 -7.22
C VAL A 990 -13.21 44.76 -6.00
N LEU A 991 -11.91 45.07 -6.19
CA LEU A 991 -10.96 45.19 -5.07
C LEU A 991 -11.40 46.27 -4.08
N LYS A 992 -11.80 47.46 -4.54
CA LYS A 992 -12.32 48.54 -3.65
C LYS A 992 -13.59 48.14 -2.91
N PHE A 993 -14.48 47.34 -3.52
CA PHE A 993 -15.67 46.82 -2.84
C PHE A 993 -15.27 45.85 -1.71
N TRP A 994 -14.40 44.89 -2.00
CA TRP A 994 -13.92 43.93 -1.00
C TRP A 994 -13.12 44.61 0.13
N HIS A 995 -12.25 45.56 -0.21
CA HIS A 995 -11.50 46.36 0.75
C HIS A 995 -12.45 47.17 1.65
N LYS A 996 -13.49 47.81 1.09
CA LYS A 996 -14.56 48.44 1.87
C LYS A 996 -15.32 47.46 2.75
N LEU A 997 -15.62 46.24 2.27
CA LEU A 997 -16.31 45.22 3.06
C LEU A 997 -15.49 44.85 4.31
N ALA A 998 -14.17 44.71 4.16
CA ALA A 998 -13.26 44.44 5.26
C ALA A 998 -13.05 45.65 6.21
N GLU A 999 -12.80 46.85 5.67
CA GLU A 999 -12.55 48.08 6.44
C GLU A 999 -13.78 48.63 7.17
N SER A 1000 -14.99 48.40 6.64
CA SER A 1000 -16.25 48.94 7.20
C SER A 1000 -16.71 48.27 8.50
N GLY A 1001 -16.03 47.21 8.94
CA GLY A 1001 -16.41 46.47 10.14
C GLY A 1001 -17.63 45.55 9.96
N TYR A 1002 -18.06 45.27 8.72
CA TYR A 1002 -19.04 44.22 8.43
C TYR A 1002 -18.44 42.82 8.68
N LYS A 1003 -18.25 42.47 9.95
CA LYS A 1003 -17.91 41.10 10.35
C LYS A 1003 -19.04 40.15 9.94
N ILE A 1004 -18.65 39.11 9.22
CA ILE A 1004 -19.51 37.99 8.80
C ILE A 1004 -20.02 37.28 10.07
N GLY A 1005 -21.30 36.93 10.13
CA GLY A 1005 -21.91 36.40 11.35
C GLY A 1005 -23.44 36.39 11.33
N ALA A 1006 -24.05 36.31 12.52
CA ALA A 1006 -25.50 36.25 12.71
C ALA A 1006 -26.21 37.58 12.36
N LEU A 1007 -27.28 37.51 11.58
CA LEU A 1007 -28.23 38.61 11.41
C LEU A 1007 -28.96 38.88 12.75
N PRO A 1008 -29.37 40.14 13.03
CA PRO A 1008 -30.10 40.47 14.26
C PRO A 1008 -31.36 39.63 14.47
N GLU A 1009 -31.37 38.83 15.54
CA GLU A 1009 -32.40 37.83 15.85
C GLU A 1009 -33.80 38.43 16.09
N ASP A 1010 -33.88 39.72 16.43
CA ASP A 1010 -35.14 40.48 16.58
C ASP A 1010 -35.79 40.85 15.24
N LYS A 1011 -35.02 40.75 14.14
CA LYS A 1011 -35.40 41.17 12.79
C LYS A 1011 -35.35 40.04 11.76
N TYR A 1012 -34.42 39.08 11.90
CA TYR A 1012 -34.18 38.00 10.94
C TYR A 1012 -33.91 36.68 11.68
N TYR A 1013 -34.74 35.66 11.43
CA TYR A 1013 -34.60 34.33 12.03
C TYR A 1013 -35.28 33.25 11.18
N PHE A 1014 -34.97 31.98 11.43
CA PHE A 1014 -35.70 30.85 10.86
C PHE A 1014 -36.67 30.25 11.88
N GLU A 1015 -37.94 30.07 11.53
CA GLU A 1015 -38.95 29.45 12.37
C GLU A 1015 -39.83 28.51 11.52
N LYS A 1016 -40.02 27.26 11.98
CA LYS A 1016 -40.94 26.29 11.36
C LYS A 1016 -40.74 26.11 9.83
N GLY A 1017 -39.47 26.04 9.39
CA GLY A 1017 -39.08 25.83 7.99
C GLY A 1017 -39.23 27.07 7.10
N LYS A 1018 -39.19 28.27 7.67
CA LYS A 1018 -39.32 29.55 6.96
C LYS A 1018 -38.34 30.57 7.48
N PHE A 1019 -37.77 31.36 6.58
CA PHE A 1019 -37.09 32.61 6.92
C PHE A 1019 -38.12 33.68 7.23
N VAL A 1020 -37.92 34.39 8.34
CA VAL A 1020 -38.82 35.41 8.86
C VAL A 1020 -38.11 36.75 8.86
N ILE A 1021 -38.71 37.76 8.22
CA ILE A 1021 -38.26 39.15 8.28
C ILE A 1021 -39.32 39.95 9.05
N HIS A 1022 -38.89 40.60 10.13
CA HIS A 1022 -39.75 41.43 10.98
C HIS A 1022 -39.46 42.91 10.71
N ASP A 1023 -40.26 43.52 9.83
CA ASP A 1023 -40.08 44.93 9.47
C ASP A 1023 -40.64 45.86 10.56
N SER A 1024 -39.74 46.41 11.37
CA SER A 1024 -40.04 47.40 12.41
C SER A 1024 -40.60 48.72 11.87
N GLY A 1025 -40.41 49.04 10.59
CA GLY A 1025 -40.97 50.21 9.94
C GLY A 1025 -42.45 50.07 9.59
N THR A 1026 -42.90 48.91 9.08
CA THR A 1026 -44.31 48.69 8.68
C THR A 1026 -45.11 47.78 9.63
N LYS A 1027 -44.49 47.19 10.66
CA LYS A 1027 -45.09 46.20 11.58
C LYS A 1027 -45.68 44.98 10.85
N LYS A 1028 -44.99 44.53 9.80
CA LYS A 1028 -45.36 43.32 9.06
C LYS A 1028 -44.29 42.24 9.21
N LEU A 1029 -44.76 41.02 9.43
CA LEU A 1029 -43.97 39.81 9.26
C LEU A 1029 -44.00 39.42 7.78
N ILE A 1030 -42.83 39.28 7.17
CA ILE A 1030 -42.65 38.66 5.85
C ILE A 1030 -42.17 37.23 6.10
N LEU A 1031 -42.88 36.25 5.54
CA LEU A 1031 -42.58 34.83 5.69
C LEU A 1031 -42.19 34.26 4.32
N LEU A 1032 -40.97 33.74 4.21
CA LEU A 1032 -40.39 33.17 3.00
C LEU A 1032 -39.97 31.72 3.27
N PRO A 1033 -40.06 30.79 2.31
CA PRO A 1033 -39.46 29.47 2.46
C PRO A 1033 -37.94 29.55 2.66
N GLU A 1034 -37.40 28.55 3.36
CA GLU A 1034 -35.98 28.47 3.76
C GLU A 1034 -35.03 28.46 2.53
N ASP A 1035 -35.48 27.95 1.39
CA ASP A 1035 -34.76 27.89 0.10
C ASP A 1035 -34.85 29.17 -0.77
N LYS A 1036 -35.58 30.22 -0.33
CA LYS A 1036 -36.08 31.30 -1.21
C LYS A 1036 -35.57 32.70 -0.92
N VAL A 1037 -34.35 32.78 -0.39
CA VAL A 1037 -33.74 34.03 0.08
C VAL A 1037 -32.26 34.06 -0.27
N SER A 1038 -31.82 35.11 -0.96
CA SER A 1038 -30.42 35.31 -1.35
C SER A 1038 -29.97 36.75 -1.12
N ILE A 1039 -28.71 36.97 -0.74
CA ILE A 1039 -28.13 38.31 -0.65
C ILE A 1039 -27.33 38.58 -1.93
N LYS A 1040 -27.75 39.62 -2.66
CA LYS A 1040 -27.17 40.03 -3.95
C LYS A 1040 -26.42 41.35 -3.84
N ILE A 1041 -25.45 41.53 -4.74
CA ILE A 1041 -24.71 42.78 -4.91
C ILE A 1041 -25.41 43.62 -5.99
N MET A 1042 -25.78 44.85 -5.61
CA MET A 1042 -26.35 45.87 -6.49
C MET A 1042 -25.28 46.91 -6.83
N LYS A 1043 -25.21 47.41 -8.07
CA LYS A 1043 -24.49 48.65 -8.39
C LYS A 1043 -25.43 49.86 -8.30
N ASP A 1044 -25.02 50.88 -7.55
CA ASP A 1044 -25.82 52.07 -7.30
C ASP A 1044 -25.70 53.09 -8.44
N GLY A 1045 -26.33 52.76 -9.56
CA GLY A 1045 -26.42 53.59 -10.77
C GLY A 1045 -25.07 53.80 -11.47
N ASP A 1046 -24.88 54.98 -12.04
CA ASP A 1046 -23.65 55.40 -12.74
C ASP A 1046 -22.46 55.70 -11.78
N SER A 1047 -22.42 55.07 -10.61
CA SER A 1047 -21.39 55.27 -9.58
C SER A 1047 -20.70 53.97 -9.17
N ASP A 1048 -19.40 54.02 -8.88
CA ASP A 1048 -18.62 52.86 -8.42
C ASP A 1048 -18.80 52.59 -6.92
N SER A 1049 -20.06 52.56 -6.50
CA SER A 1049 -20.51 52.02 -5.22
C SER A 1049 -21.42 50.82 -5.44
N TYR A 1050 -21.21 49.83 -4.58
CA TYR A 1050 -21.92 48.57 -4.56
C TYR A 1050 -22.56 48.39 -3.19
N SER A 1051 -23.77 47.87 -3.14
CA SER A 1051 -24.55 47.67 -1.91
C SER A 1051 -25.15 46.27 -1.84
N LEU A 1052 -25.47 45.81 -0.62
CA LEU A 1052 -26.00 44.47 -0.35
C LEU A 1052 -27.52 44.52 -0.14
N ALA A 1053 -28.24 43.63 -0.83
CA ALA A 1053 -29.70 43.53 -0.77
C ALA A 1053 -30.16 42.08 -0.59
N ILE A 1054 -31.09 41.85 0.34
CA ILE A 1054 -31.83 40.60 0.44
C ILE A 1054 -32.88 40.58 -0.67
N THR A 1055 -32.85 39.54 -1.51
CA THR A 1055 -33.76 39.33 -2.64
C THR A 1055 -34.47 37.98 -2.55
N ASN A 1056 -35.59 37.84 -3.26
CA ASN A 1056 -36.25 36.54 -3.50
C ASN A 1056 -35.74 35.89 -4.80
N ASP A 1057 -36.22 34.68 -5.10
CA ASP A 1057 -35.98 33.90 -6.33
C ASP A 1057 -36.04 34.76 -7.61
N ASN A 1058 -37.01 35.69 -7.65
CA ASN A 1058 -37.27 36.56 -8.81
C ASN A 1058 -36.33 37.77 -8.88
N GLY A 1059 -35.25 37.81 -8.08
CA GLY A 1059 -34.28 38.91 -8.00
C GLY A 1059 -34.82 40.20 -7.40
N LYS A 1060 -36.07 40.22 -6.88
CA LYS A 1060 -36.66 41.44 -6.34
C LYS A 1060 -36.13 41.71 -4.93
N VAL A 1061 -35.58 42.91 -4.73
CA VAL A 1061 -35.17 43.41 -3.40
C VAL A 1061 -36.35 43.41 -2.43
N ILE A 1062 -36.15 42.76 -1.28
CA ILE A 1062 -37.08 42.69 -0.15
C ILE A 1062 -36.63 43.60 0.99
N SER A 1063 -35.30 43.70 1.21
CA SER A 1063 -34.69 44.50 2.28
C SER A 1063 -33.27 44.90 1.88
N SER A 1064 -32.84 46.12 2.19
CA SER A 1064 -31.44 46.56 2.04
C SER A 1064 -30.63 46.24 3.30
N VAL A 1065 -29.44 45.64 3.14
CA VAL A 1065 -28.49 45.40 4.24
C VAL A 1065 -27.65 46.66 4.46
N SER A 1066 -28.33 47.79 4.65
CA SER A 1066 -27.73 49.14 4.68
C SER A 1066 -27.23 49.57 6.06
N LYS A 1067 -27.29 48.68 7.06
CA LYS A 1067 -26.75 48.83 8.42
C LYS A 1067 -26.82 47.51 9.17
N ILE A 1068 -25.71 47.07 9.76
CA ILE A 1068 -25.68 46.02 10.79
C ILE A 1068 -25.32 46.74 12.09
N ASP A 1069 -26.34 47.24 12.79
CA ASP A 1069 -26.17 47.88 14.09
C ASP A 1069 -26.21 46.78 15.18
N ASN A 1070 -25.06 46.54 15.83
CA ASN A 1070 -24.78 45.53 16.87
C ASN A 1070 -24.85 44.06 16.43
N LEU A 1071 -23.68 43.40 16.43
CA LEU A 1071 -23.52 41.95 16.44
C LEU A 1071 -23.28 41.46 17.87
N ASN A 1072 -23.99 40.41 18.29
CA ASN A 1072 -23.65 39.66 19.51
C ASN A 1072 -22.53 38.66 19.18
N TYR A 1073 -21.51 38.58 20.04
CA TYR A 1073 -20.44 37.59 19.91
C TYR A 1073 -20.82 36.30 20.64
N GLU A 1074 -21.36 35.33 19.92
CA GLU A 1074 -21.36 33.92 20.31
C GLU A 1074 -20.62 33.13 19.22
N LEU A 1075 -19.46 32.56 19.56
CA LEU A 1075 -18.72 31.66 18.70
C LEU A 1075 -19.47 30.32 18.65
N LEU A 1076 -19.89 29.89 17.46
CA LEU A 1076 -20.30 28.51 17.23
C LEU A 1076 -19.04 27.64 17.20
N SER A 1077 -18.66 27.12 18.37
CA SER A 1077 -17.63 26.11 18.51
C SER A 1077 -18.23 24.72 18.25
N ASP A 1078 -17.96 24.15 17.08
CA ASP A 1078 -18.17 22.71 16.83
C ASP A 1078 -17.13 21.90 17.63
N SER A 1079 -17.38 21.78 18.93
CA SER A 1079 -16.50 21.10 19.90
C SER A 1079 -17.19 19.87 20.50
N SER A 1080 -17.54 18.90 19.67
CA SER A 1080 -18.16 17.65 20.11
C SER A 1080 -17.13 16.56 20.46
N HIS A 1081 -16.19 16.85 21.38
CA HIS A 1081 -15.55 15.85 22.27
C HIS A 1081 -14.55 16.48 23.27
N PHE A 1082 -15.03 17.24 24.27
CA PHE A 1082 -14.34 17.34 25.57
C PHE A 1082 -15.38 17.43 26.71
N ASN A 1083 -15.11 16.75 27.83
CA ASN A 1083 -16.04 16.72 28.97
C ASN A 1083 -15.88 17.97 29.84
N LEU A 1084 -17.02 18.51 30.29
CA LEU A 1084 -17.09 19.68 31.17
C LEU A 1084 -16.73 19.33 32.63
N GLU A 1085 -15.50 19.63 33.05
CA GLU A 1085 -15.28 20.23 34.36
C GLU A 1085 -14.82 21.69 34.19
N LYS A 1086 -15.02 22.52 35.22
CA LYS A 1086 -14.99 23.98 35.10
C LYS A 1086 -13.65 24.56 35.53
N ASP A 1087 -13.14 25.55 34.81
CA ASP A 1087 -12.87 26.86 35.41
C ASP A 1087 -12.75 28.00 34.38
N ASN A 1088 -12.61 29.24 34.85
CA ASN A 1088 -12.72 30.46 34.02
C ASN A 1088 -11.36 30.94 33.45
N ILE A 1089 -11.24 31.04 32.13
CA ILE A 1089 -10.16 31.76 31.43
C ILE A 1089 -10.78 32.65 30.33
N ALA A 1090 -10.17 33.81 30.04
CA ALA A 1090 -10.68 34.79 29.08
C ALA A 1090 -10.08 34.62 27.67
N LEU A 1091 -10.89 34.88 26.64
CA LEU A 1091 -10.51 34.82 25.23
C LEU A 1091 -9.86 36.14 24.77
N SER A 1092 -8.67 36.07 24.15
CA SER A 1092 -8.00 37.23 23.53
C SER A 1092 -7.38 36.98 22.14
N ASP A 1093 -6.92 35.77 21.83
CA ASP A 1093 -5.83 35.62 20.84
C ASP A 1093 -6.27 35.29 19.39
N GLN A 1094 -7.56 35.13 19.12
CA GLN A 1094 -8.11 34.86 17.77
C GLN A 1094 -8.07 36.07 16.79
N HIS A 1095 -7.38 37.16 17.11
CA HIS A 1095 -7.42 38.40 16.31
C HIS A 1095 -6.21 38.66 15.41
N ASN A 1096 -5.17 37.81 15.42
CA ASN A 1096 -3.96 38.05 14.60
C ASN A 1096 -4.12 37.69 13.12
N GLU A 1097 -4.73 36.55 12.78
CA GLU A 1097 -4.81 36.08 11.39
C GLU A 1097 -5.59 37.06 10.49
N TYR A 1098 -6.73 37.56 10.98
CA TYR A 1098 -7.55 38.54 10.25
C TYR A 1098 -6.80 39.85 9.94
N ASN A 1099 -5.79 40.20 10.74
CA ASN A 1099 -4.92 41.35 10.47
C ASN A 1099 -3.80 41.00 9.48
N LEU A 1100 -3.20 39.80 9.58
CA LEU A 1100 -2.22 39.28 8.62
C LEU A 1100 -2.78 39.19 7.19
N TYR A 1101 -4.07 38.85 7.03
CA TYR A 1101 -4.75 38.87 5.73
C TYR A 1101 -4.97 40.30 5.17
N LEU A 1102 -5.01 41.33 6.01
CA LEU A 1102 -5.12 42.74 5.58
C LEU A 1102 -3.77 43.33 5.17
N GLU A 1103 -2.67 42.94 5.82
CA GLU A 1103 -1.34 43.53 5.58
C GLU A 1103 -0.67 43.07 4.26
N ASN A 1104 -1.00 41.88 3.75
CA ASN A 1104 -0.27 41.26 2.64
C ASN A 1104 -0.71 41.67 1.21
N GLY A 1105 -1.83 42.41 1.08
CA GLY A 1105 -2.25 43.07 -0.16
C GLY A 1105 -3.02 42.21 -1.17
N PHE A 1106 -4.33 42.46 -1.28
CA PHE A 1106 -5.32 41.67 -2.04
C PHE A 1106 -5.03 41.35 -3.51
N VAL A 1107 -4.12 42.06 -4.19
CA VAL A 1107 -3.76 41.77 -5.60
C VAL A 1107 -3.11 40.39 -5.72
N LYS A 1108 -2.23 40.02 -4.77
CA LYS A 1108 -1.50 38.73 -4.80
C LYS A 1108 -2.41 37.51 -4.68
N MET A 1109 -3.61 37.67 -4.10
CA MET A 1109 -4.53 36.56 -3.83
C MET A 1109 -5.18 36.00 -5.10
N PHE A 1110 -5.38 36.85 -6.11
CA PHE A 1110 -6.09 36.47 -7.34
C PHE A 1110 -5.16 36.23 -8.54
N ASP A 1111 -3.99 36.88 -8.57
CA ASP A 1111 -3.00 36.72 -9.64
C ASP A 1111 -2.10 35.46 -9.43
N CYS A 1112 -2.47 34.57 -8.49
CA CYS A 1112 -1.76 33.31 -8.22
C CYS A 1112 -2.25 32.19 -9.17
N PRO A 1113 -1.37 31.49 -9.93
CA PRO A 1113 -1.81 30.54 -10.97
C PRO A 1113 -2.30 29.16 -10.48
N SER A 1114 -2.16 28.82 -9.20
CA SER A 1114 -2.33 27.45 -8.69
C SER A 1114 -3.64 27.20 -7.93
N ASN A 1115 -4.17 25.98 -8.08
CA ASN A 1115 -5.28 25.47 -7.30
C ASN A 1115 -4.81 25.11 -5.87
N TYR A 1116 -4.73 26.11 -4.98
CA TYR A 1116 -4.55 25.86 -3.55
C TYR A 1116 -5.87 25.43 -2.89
N ALA A 1117 -6.01 24.13 -2.65
CA ALA A 1117 -6.78 23.59 -1.55
C ALA A 1117 -5.83 23.17 -0.42
N TYR A 1118 -6.36 22.97 0.78
CA TYR A 1118 -5.62 22.69 2.03
C TYR A 1118 -4.71 23.83 2.51
N HIS A 1119 -5.21 24.56 3.52
CA HIS A 1119 -4.35 25.02 4.61
C HIS A 1119 -4.32 23.93 5.69
N ASP A 1120 -3.16 23.71 6.30
CA ASP A 1120 -2.96 22.69 7.32
C ASP A 1120 -3.66 23.06 8.64
N HIS A 1121 -4.28 22.05 9.27
CA HIS A 1121 -4.89 22.11 10.60
C HIS A 1121 -4.32 21.01 11.50
N ASN A 1122 -2.99 20.94 11.59
CA ASN A 1122 -2.28 20.07 12.53
C ASN A 1122 -1.12 20.76 13.27
N SER A 1123 -1.26 22.07 13.54
CA SER A 1123 -0.35 22.83 14.41
C SER A 1123 -0.57 22.53 15.90
N ASP A 1124 -0.37 21.27 16.29
CA ASP A 1124 -0.57 20.78 17.65
C ASP A 1124 0.54 21.30 18.59
N TYR A 1125 0.35 22.52 19.09
CA TYR A 1125 1.23 23.24 20.01
C TYR A 1125 0.61 23.27 21.43
N ILE A 1126 0.91 22.21 22.17
CA ILE A 1126 0.95 22.05 23.63
C ILE A 1126 0.60 23.32 24.47
N TYR A 1127 -0.55 23.32 25.18
CA TYR A 1127 -0.63 23.04 26.64
C TYR A 1127 -2.04 23.18 27.24
N SER A 1128 -2.43 22.20 28.06
CA SER A 1128 -3.10 22.41 29.35
C SER A 1128 -2.94 21.20 30.28
#